data_AF-A0A7K3XZY8-F1
#
_entry.id   AF-A0A7K3XZY8-F1
#
_cell.length_a   1.000
_cell.length_b   1.000
_cell.length_c   1.000
_cell.angle_alpha   90.00
_cell.angle_beta   90.00
_cell.angle_gamma   90.00
#
_symmetry.space_group_name_H-M   'P 1'
#
loop_
_entity.id
_entity.type
_entity.pdbx_description
1 polymer ?
#
loop_
_entity_poly.entity_id
_entity_poly.type
_entity_poly.pdbx_seq_one_letter_code
_entity_poly.pdbx_strand_id
1 'polypeptide(L)'
;MNNAYTGLKAVQEYLAGETAPKDSFTIAKAKATVTLAEGIVGVSTATGEDSLNNSDTNTVTPVGGGSAVTGNYSFVYGTKNSEGESLVNLADPPVYVTAGVVPVTITVDDTKDNYDLFVGNSTTPLAGAPGATGKTNYTAQAAIKDSTYAVTTVTPNTNTYNVTATLSGTALDVPYSNGDIDAAVKSGISVKQNNAELEATSWTVKYLDDKGGALVDSKGEPAVPTAPGKYQAQVKIGDKVVGTVPVTVYVDLSTMVSSQATAGGEVVEGIMTVLVDGRYPDWVKIAYEEGMNADKALAAIEDGMTITLKGADGKAAPVAFTGNFVLRSSEFTAGDKANNVATLQPASDSTIYRGSLPIKYSYGTDLPAVSLKEASGTYNGSDAVAGNGYAVNDLIKFAPASSTPRVGRDYNVTATLMNGGEPALDADGDPIVKTNADRITEAGTYKIEVAAAGTSFVGKAEPMTFTIDPLPVSYGKNGNFNLASVSGMTLTNGSYSATFTGVPIKPSTTVEVKIGNANVSVAETIDPKDPNDYTVTYGENTDVAQGGTVTYAFTGNYSGTVTVPFSITPASLLDLNATVTAANQLESEFKNTVVDPKVSYTVGSAPNAKTINLVEGVDYTVVGPTKSGNQNGVADGTRYAFTVKGMGNYSDAASAVVPGEFLVTDKTIEGMYDVVVEEGSVYDPDEPATPDFKVYLKGSTTDEAPASNYSFSWENNENATTEDAPAYLVINGAGQYAGQVKVPFQIAPLELSDASNVKGSVKLVGAEGLVYNGKEQVPTVSIKDSQVTPVNKDRDNTPISLKDIADDITFGHEGGVNAGTSYVTIVPKNGNFTGQVKVPYEIAPAELAADNVAVAGSTAPGVDAAVSVTFGETALAAGTDYTVKTEGALPGKVKATVTGTGNFTGTVEKEATVLYDVAKADVAVADAVYNGSAQDPKVEVSYTDGGKKVVVPADAYAVSVAGGASNAGSYKVTVTGKASEGWTGEKTVDFTIKPATVTAKPQVSYDAAGLPVVTVPGLTSNDFTYKPDAATKTITVTYKGNYAGTATVPYAPAAKPVTPEQPAAGKTGWVGSGNDWAYYEGGKQVKDQWKLIGGEWYHFEKSGKMTNTKWFQDTDGEWYLLNQSHKGSYGAMLTGWQKVDGGWYYMDSDGAMQSGWMKDTDGTWYLLNSKHDGTFGKMLTGWQKVGGKWYYMDASGAMASNEWVGRYWVDGSGVWTATR
;
A
#
# COMPACT_ATOMS: atom_id res chain seq x y z
N MET A 1 41.77 -47.32 -43.91
CA MET A 1 42.31 -47.30 -42.53
C MET A 1 41.08 -47.26 -41.64
N ASN A 2 40.59 -48.40 -41.13
CA ASN A 2 41.09 -49.14 -39.95
C ASN A 2 40.76 -48.35 -38.67
N ASN A 3 40.06 -48.87 -37.64
CA ASN A 3 39.53 -50.21 -37.29
C ASN A 3 38.35 -50.01 -36.28
N ALA A 4 37.51 -50.98 -35.88
CA ALA A 4 37.04 -52.25 -36.46
C ALA A 4 35.84 -52.79 -35.65
N TYR A 5 35.17 -53.82 -36.20
CA TYR A 5 34.26 -54.83 -35.59
C TYR A 5 34.37 -55.05 -34.06
N THR A 6 33.28 -55.41 -33.35
CA THR A 6 32.57 -56.71 -33.50
C THR A 6 31.04 -56.69 -33.30
N GLY A 7 30.40 -57.78 -33.72
CA GLY A 7 29.01 -58.15 -33.38
C GLY A 7 28.68 -59.60 -33.81
N LEU A 8 27.66 -60.20 -33.20
CA LEU A 8 27.01 -61.47 -33.58
C LEU A 8 25.56 -61.38 -33.06
N LYS A 9 24.48 -61.52 -33.85
CA LYS A 9 24.12 -62.42 -34.96
C LYS A 9 23.73 -63.83 -34.48
N ALA A 10 22.52 -64.24 -34.82
CA ALA A 10 21.92 -65.53 -34.47
C ALA A 10 21.96 -66.56 -35.63
N VAL A 11 21.58 -67.81 -35.28
CA VAL A 11 21.20 -68.94 -36.15
C VAL A 11 22.32 -69.59 -36.98
N GLN A 12 22.67 -70.85 -36.66
CA GLN A 12 22.44 -72.03 -37.52
C GLN A 12 22.85 -73.37 -36.86
N GLU A 13 22.08 -74.42 -37.19
CA GLU A 13 22.45 -75.86 -37.21
C GLU A 13 22.89 -76.58 -35.91
N TYR A 14 22.93 -77.91 -35.85
CA TYR A 14 21.99 -78.97 -36.29
C TYR A 14 22.42 -80.29 -35.63
N LEU A 15 21.44 -81.04 -35.11
CA LEU A 15 21.48 -82.39 -34.53
C LEU A 15 22.69 -83.31 -34.86
N ALA A 16 23.43 -83.73 -33.83
CA ALA A 16 24.10 -85.04 -33.72
C ALA A 16 24.49 -85.33 -32.25
N GLY A 17 23.98 -86.43 -31.62
CA GLY A 17 24.34 -86.79 -30.23
C GLY A 17 23.26 -87.57 -29.46
N GLU A 18 23.15 -88.87 -29.74
CA GLU A 18 22.11 -89.83 -29.32
C GLU A 18 21.59 -89.79 -27.85
N THR A 19 20.28 -89.54 -27.75
CA THR A 19 19.27 -90.07 -26.80
C THR A 19 19.65 -90.91 -25.56
N ALA A 20 19.06 -90.52 -24.42
CA ALA A 20 18.30 -91.43 -23.56
C ALA A 20 16.95 -90.76 -23.15
N PRO A 21 15.83 -91.49 -22.90
CA PRO A 21 14.49 -90.91 -23.11
C PRO A 21 13.54 -90.92 -21.90
N LYS A 22 12.43 -90.17 -22.07
CA LYS A 22 11.19 -90.14 -21.28
C LYS A 22 11.25 -89.49 -19.89
N ASP A 23 10.68 -88.28 -19.83
CA ASP A 23 9.47 -88.11 -19.04
C ASP A 23 8.28 -87.90 -19.99
N SER A 24 7.16 -88.58 -19.75
CA SER A 24 5.92 -88.38 -20.52
C SER A 24 5.06 -87.34 -19.82
N PHE A 25 5.07 -86.09 -20.30
CA PHE A 25 4.24 -85.04 -19.72
C PHE A 25 2.78 -85.18 -20.15
N THR A 26 1.87 -85.26 -19.18
CA THR A 26 0.44 -85.07 -19.41
C THR A 26 0.14 -83.58 -19.37
N ILE A 27 -0.35 -83.01 -20.47
CA ILE A 27 -0.98 -81.68 -20.44
C ILE A 27 -2.29 -81.83 -19.65
N ALA A 28 -2.38 -81.20 -18.48
CA ALA A 28 -3.66 -81.01 -17.81
C ALA A 28 -4.50 -80.07 -18.70
N LYS A 29 -5.80 -80.34 -18.87
CA LYS A 29 -6.66 -79.42 -19.64
C LYS A 29 -6.84 -78.12 -18.87
N ALA A 30 -6.02 -77.11 -19.18
CA ALA A 30 -6.14 -75.75 -18.67
C ALA A 30 -7.60 -75.27 -18.83
N LYS A 31 -8.24 -74.89 -17.71
CA LYS A 31 -9.69 -74.68 -17.68
C LYS A 31 -10.04 -73.22 -18.01
N ALA A 32 -9.90 -72.89 -19.28
CA ALA A 32 -10.36 -71.61 -19.80
C ALA A 32 -11.82 -71.36 -19.41
N THR A 33 -12.06 -70.31 -18.65
CA THR A 33 -13.40 -69.90 -18.20
C THR A 33 -13.68 -68.52 -18.77
N VAL A 34 -14.79 -68.37 -19.49
CA VAL A 34 -15.26 -67.10 -20.04
C VAL A 34 -16.35 -66.56 -19.14
N THR A 35 -16.15 -65.35 -18.63
CA THR A 35 -17.14 -64.66 -17.78
C THR A 35 -17.59 -63.39 -18.49
N LEU A 36 -18.91 -63.23 -18.65
CA LEU A 36 -19.54 -61.99 -19.11
C LEU A 36 -19.64 -61.00 -17.95
N ALA A 37 -19.75 -59.71 -18.24
CA ALA A 37 -20.04 -58.70 -17.23
C ALA A 37 -21.42 -58.91 -16.60
N GLU A 38 -21.58 -58.49 -15.33
CA GLU A 38 -22.85 -58.61 -14.61
C GLU A 38 -24.01 -57.93 -15.38
N GLY A 39 -25.18 -58.58 -15.38
CA GLY A 39 -26.39 -58.10 -16.05
C GLY A 39 -26.60 -58.61 -17.49
N ILE A 40 -25.63 -59.28 -18.12
CA ILE A 40 -25.78 -59.82 -19.49
C ILE A 40 -26.27 -61.28 -19.44
N VAL A 41 -27.49 -61.55 -19.92
CA VAL A 41 -28.17 -62.85 -19.72
C VAL A 41 -28.39 -63.67 -21.00
N GLY A 42 -28.20 -63.11 -22.20
CA GLY A 42 -28.24 -63.88 -23.45
C GLY A 42 -28.53 -63.08 -24.72
N VAL A 43 -28.54 -63.78 -25.86
CA VAL A 43 -28.89 -63.24 -27.19
C VAL A 43 -30.26 -63.80 -27.59
N SER A 44 -31.17 -62.94 -28.03
CA SER A 44 -32.47 -63.37 -28.57
C SER A 44 -32.34 -63.69 -30.06
N THR A 45 -32.58 -64.94 -30.45
CA THR A 45 -32.83 -65.30 -31.84
C THR A 45 -34.29 -65.05 -32.19
N ALA A 46 -34.52 -64.28 -33.26
CA ALA A 46 -35.82 -64.30 -33.91
C ALA A 46 -36.00 -65.65 -34.64
N THR A 47 -37.18 -66.26 -34.48
CA THR A 47 -37.60 -67.56 -35.05
C THR A 47 -36.94 -68.82 -34.48
N GLY A 48 -37.77 -69.83 -34.20
CA GLY A 48 -37.46 -71.25 -34.49
C GLY A 48 -36.92 -72.12 -33.36
N GLU A 49 -37.77 -73.07 -32.93
CA GLU A 49 -37.45 -74.47 -32.57
C GLU A 49 -36.12 -74.82 -31.86
N ASP A 50 -36.23 -75.00 -30.53
CA ASP A 50 -36.04 -76.27 -29.79
C ASP A 50 -34.75 -77.14 -29.93
N SER A 51 -34.48 -77.88 -28.85
CA SER A 51 -33.57 -79.02 -28.67
C SER A 51 -32.05 -78.77 -28.57
N LEU A 52 -31.45 -79.37 -27.52
CA LEU A 52 -30.01 -79.62 -27.43
C LEU A 52 -29.63 -80.87 -28.24
N ASN A 53 -28.42 -80.89 -28.80
CA ASN A 53 -27.45 -81.99 -28.92
C ASN A 53 -26.18 -81.43 -29.62
N ASN A 54 -24.97 -82.01 -29.60
CA ASN A 54 -24.47 -83.34 -29.20
C ASN A 54 -23.08 -83.11 -28.52
N SER A 55 -22.73 -83.76 -27.41
CA SER A 55 -22.02 -85.05 -27.30
C SER A 55 -20.51 -85.06 -27.65
N ASP A 56 -19.85 -86.09 -27.10
CA ASP A 56 -18.59 -86.71 -27.52
C ASP A 56 -17.24 -86.00 -27.31
N THR A 57 -16.58 -86.52 -26.27
CA THR A 57 -15.14 -86.51 -26.05
C THR A 57 -14.34 -87.01 -27.25
N ASN A 58 -13.13 -86.48 -27.44
CA ASN A 58 -12.05 -87.22 -28.10
C ASN A 58 -10.74 -87.16 -27.31
N THR A 59 -9.98 -88.25 -27.36
CA THR A 59 -8.67 -88.46 -26.74
C THR A 59 -7.59 -88.52 -27.80
N VAL A 60 -6.39 -88.00 -27.52
CA VAL A 60 -5.21 -88.16 -28.39
C VAL A 60 -3.99 -88.57 -27.57
N THR A 61 -3.26 -89.57 -28.06
CA THR A 61 -1.91 -89.96 -27.63
C THR A 61 -0.95 -89.88 -28.83
N PRO A 62 0.38 -89.80 -28.60
CA PRO A 62 1.20 -88.87 -29.39
C PRO A 62 1.99 -89.50 -30.55
N VAL A 63 2.33 -88.66 -31.54
CA VAL A 63 3.45 -88.83 -32.47
C VAL A 63 4.21 -87.49 -32.53
N GLY A 64 5.54 -87.53 -32.53
CA GLY A 64 6.38 -86.34 -32.39
C GLY A 64 6.82 -85.71 -33.73
N GLY A 65 7.30 -84.47 -33.66
CA GLY A 65 7.92 -83.75 -34.79
C GLY A 65 7.20 -82.45 -35.17
N GLY A 66 7.49 -81.37 -34.44
CA GLY A 66 7.35 -79.96 -34.90
C GLY A 66 6.07 -79.57 -35.64
N SER A 67 4.93 -79.48 -34.95
CA SER A 67 3.75 -78.70 -35.39
C SER A 67 2.86 -78.35 -34.19
N ALA A 68 2.14 -77.22 -34.27
CA ALA A 68 1.31 -76.74 -33.17
C ALA A 68 0.04 -77.60 -32.98
N VAL A 69 -0.25 -77.97 -31.72
CA VAL A 69 -1.46 -78.73 -31.36
C VAL A 69 -2.67 -77.79 -31.40
N THR A 70 -3.38 -77.77 -32.53
CA THR A 70 -4.55 -76.91 -32.71
C THR A 70 -5.80 -77.60 -32.17
N GLY A 71 -6.13 -77.33 -30.90
CA GLY A 71 -7.36 -77.79 -30.26
C GLY A 71 -8.45 -76.72 -30.29
N ASN A 72 -9.55 -76.97 -31.01
CA ASN A 72 -10.73 -76.09 -30.95
C ASN A 72 -11.56 -76.39 -29.69
N TYR A 73 -11.74 -75.40 -28.82
CA TYR A 73 -12.55 -75.50 -27.61
C TYR A 73 -13.91 -74.81 -27.81
N SER A 74 -15.00 -75.58 -27.69
CA SER A 74 -16.36 -75.03 -27.63
C SER A 74 -16.80 -74.93 -26.17
N PHE A 75 -17.21 -73.74 -25.73
CA PHE A 75 -17.68 -73.49 -24.37
C PHE A 75 -19.20 -73.59 -24.29
N VAL A 76 -19.71 -74.23 -23.23
CA VAL A 76 -21.15 -74.34 -22.94
C VAL A 76 -21.40 -73.73 -21.56
N TYR A 77 -22.34 -72.79 -21.48
CA TYR A 77 -22.70 -72.10 -20.25
C TYR A 77 -23.78 -72.88 -19.48
N GLY A 78 -23.73 -72.83 -18.15
CA GLY A 78 -24.80 -73.33 -17.27
C GLY A 78 -25.84 -72.25 -16.98
N THR A 79 -27.12 -72.60 -16.91
CA THR A 79 -28.24 -71.68 -16.65
C THR A 79 -28.39 -71.28 -15.16
N LYS A 80 -27.30 -71.40 -14.38
CA LYS A 80 -27.31 -71.32 -12.91
C LYS A 80 -26.11 -70.53 -12.38
N ASN A 81 -26.31 -69.84 -11.25
CA ASN A 81 -25.23 -69.16 -10.53
C ASN A 81 -24.29 -70.16 -9.81
N SER A 82 -23.27 -69.64 -9.12
CA SER A 82 -22.30 -70.42 -8.32
C SER A 82 -22.91 -71.20 -7.14
N GLU A 83 -24.15 -70.90 -6.77
CA GLU A 83 -24.89 -71.53 -5.66
C GLU A 83 -25.92 -72.56 -6.16
N GLY A 84 -26.07 -72.70 -7.48
CA GLY A 84 -26.95 -73.68 -8.11
C GLY A 84 -28.38 -73.21 -8.32
N GLU A 85 -28.68 -71.92 -8.16
CA GLU A 85 -30.00 -71.34 -8.45
C GLU A 85 -30.12 -70.93 -9.92
N SER A 86 -31.31 -71.12 -10.52
CA SER A 86 -31.56 -70.80 -11.92
C SER A 86 -31.67 -69.28 -12.12
N LEU A 87 -30.94 -68.74 -13.11
CA LEU A 87 -30.94 -67.31 -13.42
C LEU A 87 -32.26 -66.91 -14.11
N VAL A 88 -33.26 -66.46 -13.34
CA VAL A 88 -34.57 -66.06 -13.88
C VAL A 88 -35.02 -64.68 -13.38
N ASN A 89 -34.74 -63.68 -14.22
CA ASN A 89 -35.51 -62.44 -14.43
C ASN A 89 -36.12 -61.72 -13.20
N LEU A 90 -35.44 -60.67 -12.74
CA LEU A 90 -36.03 -59.57 -11.97
C LEU A 90 -35.86 -58.26 -12.76
N ALA A 91 -36.97 -57.53 -12.91
CA ALA A 91 -37.17 -56.33 -13.74
C ALA A 91 -37.23 -56.57 -15.27
N ASP A 92 -38.38 -56.21 -15.85
CA ASP A 92 -38.74 -56.30 -17.27
C ASP A 92 -38.69 -54.87 -17.88
N PRO A 93 -38.14 -54.65 -19.10
CA PRO A 93 -37.59 -55.64 -20.01
C PRO A 93 -36.12 -56.02 -19.75
N PRO A 94 -35.73 -57.30 -19.90
CA PRO A 94 -34.32 -57.69 -19.88
C PRO A 94 -33.58 -57.12 -21.10
N VAL A 95 -32.36 -56.62 -20.88
CA VAL A 95 -31.56 -55.96 -21.93
C VAL A 95 -30.90 -57.00 -22.85
N TYR A 96 -31.58 -57.34 -23.93
CA TYR A 96 -30.97 -58.06 -25.06
C TYR A 96 -30.08 -57.11 -25.87
N VAL A 97 -28.77 -57.37 -25.88
CA VAL A 97 -27.83 -56.63 -26.75
C VAL A 97 -27.97 -57.05 -28.21
N THR A 98 -28.07 -56.06 -29.09
CA THR A 98 -28.03 -56.25 -30.56
C THR A 98 -26.60 -56.61 -31.00
N ALA A 99 -26.45 -57.22 -32.19
CA ALA A 99 -25.15 -57.68 -32.70
C ALA A 99 -24.06 -56.60 -32.62
N GLY A 100 -22.97 -56.89 -31.92
CA GLY A 100 -21.98 -55.90 -31.51
C GLY A 100 -20.77 -56.53 -30.82
N VAL A 101 -19.88 -55.68 -30.30
CA VAL A 101 -18.63 -56.09 -29.65
C VAL A 101 -18.81 -56.08 -28.13
N VAL A 102 -18.51 -57.21 -27.48
CA VAL A 102 -18.68 -57.41 -26.04
C VAL A 102 -17.33 -57.71 -25.39
N PRO A 103 -16.96 -57.05 -24.27
CA PRO A 103 -15.76 -57.41 -23.52
C PRO A 103 -15.94 -58.77 -22.85
N VAL A 104 -14.90 -59.59 -22.90
CA VAL A 104 -14.87 -60.92 -22.27
C VAL A 104 -13.57 -61.09 -21.48
N THR A 105 -13.68 -61.69 -20.29
CA THR A 105 -12.51 -62.10 -19.50
C THR A 105 -12.26 -63.59 -19.72
N ILE A 106 -11.04 -63.92 -20.13
CA ILE A 106 -10.54 -65.30 -20.24
C ILE A 106 -9.60 -65.54 -19.07
N THR A 107 -10.05 -66.33 -18.08
CA THR A 107 -9.19 -66.83 -17.01
C THR A 107 -8.52 -68.12 -17.46
N VAL A 108 -7.19 -68.19 -17.34
CA VAL A 108 -6.42 -69.43 -17.48
C VAL A 108 -5.92 -69.86 -16.11
N ASP A 109 -6.26 -71.09 -15.74
CA ASP A 109 -5.96 -71.72 -14.45
C ASP A 109 -5.19 -73.02 -14.73
N ASP A 110 -3.86 -72.94 -14.62
CA ASP A 110 -2.90 -74.04 -14.74
C ASP A 110 -1.65 -73.70 -13.90
N THR A 111 -0.80 -74.70 -13.64
CA THR A 111 0.31 -74.62 -12.67
C THR A 111 1.63 -75.13 -13.24
N LYS A 112 1.80 -75.07 -14.57
CA LYS A 112 3.01 -75.51 -15.29
C LYS A 112 3.39 -74.60 -16.45
N ASP A 113 4.70 -74.41 -16.59
CA ASP A 113 5.33 -73.27 -17.26
C ASP A 113 5.88 -73.68 -18.65
N ASN A 114 5.12 -74.45 -19.43
CA ASN A 114 5.66 -75.18 -20.59
C ASN A 114 4.83 -75.13 -21.90
N TYR A 115 4.04 -74.07 -22.12
CA TYR A 115 3.38 -73.79 -23.39
C TYR A 115 3.14 -72.29 -23.63
N ASP A 116 3.17 -71.89 -24.89
CA ASP A 116 2.73 -70.56 -25.34
C ASP A 116 1.22 -70.55 -25.62
N LEU A 117 0.53 -69.47 -25.23
CA LEU A 117 -0.91 -69.32 -25.44
C LEU A 117 -1.22 -68.37 -26.62
N PHE A 118 -1.92 -68.92 -27.62
CA PHE A 118 -2.41 -68.20 -28.80
C PHE A 118 -3.95 -68.17 -28.78
N VAL A 119 -4.55 -67.10 -29.28
CA VAL A 119 -6.01 -66.93 -29.37
C VAL A 119 -6.42 -66.73 -30.83
N GLY A 120 -7.39 -67.54 -31.30
CA GLY A 120 -7.84 -67.52 -32.69
C GLY A 120 -6.69 -67.80 -33.67
N ASN A 121 -6.65 -67.05 -34.77
CA ASN A 121 -5.62 -67.17 -35.81
C ASN A 121 -4.38 -66.30 -35.52
N SER A 122 -4.13 -65.89 -34.27
CA SER A 122 -2.95 -65.09 -33.93
C SER A 122 -1.66 -65.89 -34.18
N THR A 123 -0.72 -65.31 -34.92
CA THR A 123 0.64 -65.84 -35.08
C THR A 123 1.61 -65.40 -33.96
N THR A 124 1.11 -64.64 -32.99
CA THR A 124 1.90 -64.08 -31.88
C THR A 124 1.28 -64.53 -30.55
N PRO A 125 2.06 -65.05 -29.59
CA PRO A 125 1.55 -65.49 -28.31
C PRO A 125 1.17 -64.28 -27.44
N LEU A 126 0.30 -64.49 -26.46
CA LEU A 126 -0.06 -63.45 -25.49
C LEU A 126 1.15 -63.11 -24.59
N ALA A 127 1.52 -61.83 -24.59
CA ALA A 127 2.60 -61.32 -23.74
C ALA A 127 2.23 -61.48 -22.25
N GLY A 128 3.10 -62.12 -21.47
CA GLY A 128 2.85 -62.46 -20.07
C GLY A 128 2.35 -63.89 -19.81
N ALA A 129 2.47 -64.80 -20.78
CA ALA A 129 2.30 -66.24 -20.54
C ALA A 129 3.19 -66.72 -19.35
N PRO A 130 2.73 -67.69 -18.55
CA PRO A 130 3.16 -67.80 -17.16
C PRO A 130 4.56 -68.41 -16.98
N GLY A 131 5.47 -67.59 -16.44
CA GLY A 131 6.54 -68.06 -15.57
C GLY A 131 6.15 -67.81 -14.11
N ALA A 132 5.97 -68.89 -13.35
CA ALA A 132 5.62 -68.95 -11.93
C ALA A 132 4.30 -68.29 -11.46
N THR A 133 3.37 -69.15 -11.04
CA THR A 133 2.30 -68.92 -10.04
C THR A 133 1.20 -67.88 -10.35
N GLY A 134 0.01 -68.37 -10.74
CA GLY A 134 -1.26 -67.69 -10.49
C GLY A 134 -2.29 -67.74 -11.63
N LYS A 135 -3.56 -67.59 -11.29
CA LYS A 135 -4.66 -67.40 -12.26
C LYS A 135 -4.42 -66.14 -13.07
N THR A 136 -4.19 -66.28 -14.37
CA THR A 136 -3.97 -65.13 -15.25
C THR A 136 -5.26 -64.79 -15.99
N ASN A 137 -5.71 -63.54 -15.83
CA ASN A 137 -6.92 -63.01 -16.47
C ASN A 137 -6.55 -62.14 -17.66
N TYR A 138 -6.97 -62.54 -18.86
CA TYR A 138 -6.84 -61.73 -20.07
C TYR A 138 -8.19 -61.11 -20.41
N THR A 139 -8.24 -59.79 -20.62
CA THR A 139 -9.42 -59.11 -21.17
C THR A 139 -9.30 -59.00 -22.68
N ALA A 140 -10.34 -59.41 -23.39
CA ALA A 140 -10.43 -59.39 -24.84
C ALA A 140 -11.79 -58.82 -25.29
N GLN A 141 -11.94 -58.54 -26.58
CA GLN A 141 -13.21 -58.12 -27.17
C GLN A 141 -13.69 -59.16 -28.19
N ALA A 142 -14.92 -59.63 -28.02
CA ALA A 142 -15.55 -60.60 -28.89
C ALA A 142 -16.67 -59.93 -29.70
N ALA A 143 -16.59 -60.00 -31.04
CA ALA A 143 -17.68 -59.58 -31.91
C ALA A 143 -18.71 -60.70 -32.03
N ILE A 144 -19.97 -60.43 -31.70
CA ILE A 144 -21.08 -61.36 -31.85
C ILE A 144 -21.79 -61.08 -33.18
N LYS A 145 -21.81 -62.07 -34.07
CA LYS A 145 -22.49 -61.98 -35.36
C LYS A 145 -22.98 -63.35 -35.82
N ASP A 146 -24.26 -63.43 -36.20
CA ASP A 146 -24.89 -64.53 -36.95
C ASP A 146 -24.41 -65.95 -36.57
N SER A 147 -24.80 -66.39 -35.36
CA SER A 147 -24.69 -67.77 -34.87
C SER A 147 -23.29 -68.40 -34.78
N THR A 148 -22.21 -67.63 -34.96
CA THR A 148 -20.83 -68.11 -34.78
C THR A 148 -19.97 -67.07 -34.05
N TYR A 149 -19.08 -67.53 -33.16
CA TYR A 149 -18.23 -66.66 -32.34
C TYR A 149 -16.80 -66.64 -32.87
N ALA A 150 -16.27 -65.45 -33.17
CA ALA A 150 -14.89 -65.27 -33.63
C ALA A 150 -14.18 -64.14 -32.86
N VAL A 151 -13.40 -64.50 -31.84
CA VAL A 151 -12.50 -63.57 -31.13
C VAL A 151 -11.44 -63.11 -32.13
N THR A 152 -11.51 -61.84 -32.53
CA THR A 152 -10.83 -61.33 -33.73
C THR A 152 -9.76 -60.28 -33.44
N THR A 153 -9.76 -59.66 -32.26
CA THR A 153 -8.66 -58.83 -31.76
C THR A 153 -8.49 -58.96 -30.25
N VAL A 154 -7.24 -59.08 -29.80
CA VAL A 154 -6.85 -58.93 -28.39
C VAL A 154 -5.74 -57.87 -28.37
N THR A 155 -5.94 -56.80 -27.60
CA THR A 155 -4.94 -55.73 -27.44
C THR A 155 -4.40 -55.80 -26.02
N PRO A 156 -3.09 -56.06 -25.80
CA PRO A 156 -2.53 -56.10 -24.45
C PRO A 156 -2.51 -54.68 -23.87
N ASN A 157 -3.37 -54.40 -22.90
CA ASN A 157 -3.31 -53.17 -22.13
C ASN A 157 -2.22 -53.30 -21.06
N THR A 158 -1.22 -52.42 -21.07
CA THR A 158 0.00 -52.58 -20.26
C THR A 158 -0.26 -52.36 -18.77
N ASN A 159 -0.11 -53.42 -17.98
CA ASN A 159 0.04 -53.46 -16.52
C ASN A 159 -0.50 -52.25 -15.74
N THR A 160 -1.79 -52.29 -15.38
CA THR A 160 -2.32 -51.49 -14.26
C THR A 160 -1.74 -52.03 -12.95
N TYR A 161 -0.51 -51.62 -12.61
CA TYR A 161 0.09 -51.92 -11.31
C TYR A 161 -0.76 -51.31 -10.20
N ASN A 162 -1.27 -52.16 -9.30
CA ASN A 162 -1.94 -51.71 -8.08
C ASN A 162 -0.89 -51.22 -7.08
N VAL A 163 -0.52 -49.95 -7.24
CA VAL A 163 0.22 -49.17 -6.25
C VAL A 163 -0.80 -48.42 -5.40
N THR A 164 -0.73 -48.57 -4.09
CA THR A 164 -1.56 -47.86 -3.11
C THR A 164 -0.67 -47.21 -2.06
N ALA A 165 -0.52 -45.89 -2.14
CA ALA A 165 -0.07 -45.10 -1.00
C ALA A 165 -1.15 -45.21 0.09
N THR A 166 -0.77 -45.72 1.27
CA THR A 166 -1.73 -46.13 2.31
C THR A 166 -1.30 -45.54 3.65
N LEU A 167 -1.97 -44.47 4.08
CA LEU A 167 -1.79 -43.96 5.45
C LEU A 167 -2.58 -44.79 6.47
N SER A 168 -2.09 -44.77 7.71
CA SER A 168 -2.81 -45.25 8.89
C SER A 168 -3.89 -44.28 9.40
N GLY A 169 -4.21 -43.22 8.65
CA GLY A 169 -5.10 -42.11 9.05
C GLY A 169 -5.44 -41.18 7.87
N THR A 170 -6.22 -40.13 8.13
CA THR A 170 -6.77 -39.22 7.10
C THR A 170 -5.97 -37.93 6.86
N ALA A 171 -5.04 -37.60 7.75
CA ALA A 171 -4.10 -36.47 7.64
C ALA A 171 -2.82 -36.79 8.42
N LEU A 172 -1.73 -36.07 8.12
CA LEU A 172 -0.45 -36.19 8.82
C LEU A 172 -0.12 -34.88 9.53
N ASP A 173 0.10 -34.95 10.84
CA ASP A 173 0.53 -33.81 11.65
C ASP A 173 2.05 -33.86 11.86
N VAL A 174 2.73 -32.76 11.54
CA VAL A 174 4.21 -32.64 11.57
C VAL A 174 4.61 -31.48 12.46
N PRO A 175 5.49 -31.66 13.47
CA PRO A 175 6.02 -30.55 14.24
C PRO A 175 6.87 -29.64 13.34
N TYR A 176 6.68 -28.33 13.44
CA TYR A 176 7.53 -27.34 12.79
C TYR A 176 8.96 -27.46 13.35
N SER A 177 9.93 -27.60 12.46
CA SER A 177 11.36 -27.75 12.78
C SER A 177 12.20 -27.00 11.75
N ASN A 178 13.40 -26.57 12.12
CA ASN A 178 14.32 -25.84 11.23
C ASN A 178 14.93 -26.76 10.16
N GLY A 179 14.12 -27.13 9.15
CA GLY A 179 14.56 -27.75 7.88
C GLY A 179 14.05 -29.17 7.62
N ASP A 180 13.76 -29.97 8.65
CA ASP A 180 13.55 -31.43 8.51
C ASP A 180 12.09 -31.87 8.22
N ILE A 181 11.23 -30.93 7.80
CA ILE A 181 9.80 -31.17 7.54
C ILE A 181 9.59 -32.25 6.46
N ASP A 182 10.44 -32.29 5.42
CA ASP A 182 10.34 -33.30 4.37
C ASP A 182 10.68 -34.73 4.86
N ALA A 183 11.65 -34.86 5.76
CA ALA A 183 11.99 -36.14 6.39
C ALA A 183 10.84 -36.61 7.31
N ALA A 184 10.26 -35.70 8.09
CA ALA A 184 9.10 -35.97 8.94
C ALA A 184 7.88 -36.40 8.10
N VAL A 185 7.57 -35.69 7.00
CA VAL A 185 6.47 -36.07 6.09
C VAL A 185 6.72 -37.45 5.46
N LYS A 186 7.92 -37.70 4.91
CA LYS A 186 8.24 -38.99 4.28
C LYS A 186 8.16 -40.16 5.25
N SER A 187 8.61 -39.99 6.49
CA SER A 187 8.51 -41.04 7.52
C SER A 187 7.06 -41.35 7.95
N GLY A 188 6.12 -40.43 7.73
CA GLY A 188 4.69 -40.63 7.96
C GLY A 188 3.92 -41.29 6.81
N ILE A 189 4.57 -41.62 5.69
CA ILE A 189 3.92 -42.10 4.46
C ILE A 189 4.43 -43.51 4.09
N SER A 190 3.52 -44.49 4.06
CA SER A 190 3.78 -45.84 3.55
C SER A 190 3.27 -45.99 2.11
N VAL A 191 4.14 -46.43 1.20
CA VAL A 191 3.80 -46.68 -0.21
C VAL A 191 3.98 -48.15 -0.52
N LYS A 192 2.92 -48.79 -1.04
CA LYS A 192 2.91 -50.24 -1.30
C LYS A 192 2.56 -50.57 -2.75
N GLN A 193 3.21 -51.58 -3.31
CA GLN A 193 2.96 -52.13 -4.63
C GLN A 193 2.71 -53.64 -4.46
N ASN A 194 1.54 -54.12 -4.89
CA ASN A 194 1.13 -55.52 -4.72
C ASN A 194 1.26 -56.02 -3.25
N ASN A 195 0.88 -55.19 -2.29
CA ASN A 195 1.05 -55.38 -0.83
C ASN A 195 2.49 -55.47 -0.29
N ALA A 196 3.53 -55.45 -1.13
CA ALA A 196 4.91 -55.24 -0.69
C ALA A 196 5.16 -53.73 -0.43
N GLU A 197 5.97 -53.42 0.57
CA GLU A 197 6.34 -52.04 0.91
C GLU A 197 7.53 -51.58 0.06
N LEU A 198 7.49 -50.31 -0.38
CA LEU A 198 8.50 -49.72 -1.27
C LEU A 198 9.51 -48.86 -0.51
N GLU A 199 10.79 -49.10 -0.79
CA GLU A 199 11.91 -48.31 -0.26
C GLU A 199 11.72 -46.80 -0.51
N ALA A 200 12.07 -45.97 0.47
CA ALA A 200 11.84 -44.52 0.45
C ALA A 200 12.54 -43.77 -0.71
N THR A 201 13.51 -44.41 -1.37
CA THR A 201 14.23 -43.89 -2.55
C THR A 201 13.52 -44.18 -3.88
N SER A 202 12.46 -45.01 -3.88
CA SER A 202 11.72 -45.41 -5.09
C SER A 202 10.49 -44.54 -5.39
N TRP A 203 10.19 -43.59 -4.52
CA TRP A 203 9.09 -42.63 -4.65
C TRP A 203 9.52 -41.23 -4.18
N THR A 204 8.72 -40.22 -4.51
CA THR A 204 8.99 -38.82 -4.17
C THR A 204 7.73 -38.11 -3.66
N VAL A 205 7.91 -36.96 -3.01
CA VAL A 205 6.83 -36.07 -2.58
C VAL A 205 6.98 -34.75 -3.34
N LYS A 206 5.88 -34.24 -3.90
CA LYS A 206 5.73 -32.83 -4.27
C LYS A 206 4.80 -32.15 -3.26
N TYR A 207 5.21 -31.02 -2.72
CA TYR A 207 4.35 -30.23 -1.83
C TYR A 207 3.45 -29.29 -2.61
N LEU A 208 2.24 -29.12 -2.08
CA LEU A 208 1.21 -28.22 -2.54
C LEU A 208 0.71 -27.37 -1.36
N ASP A 209 0.15 -26.21 -1.64
CA ASP A 209 -0.60 -25.40 -0.66
C ASP A 209 -1.92 -26.08 -0.22
N ASP A 210 -2.67 -25.43 0.69
CA ASP A 210 -3.95 -25.93 1.19
C ASP A 210 -5.00 -26.16 0.09
N LYS A 211 -4.91 -25.42 -1.02
CA LYS A 211 -5.83 -25.43 -2.17
C LYS A 211 -5.36 -26.33 -3.31
N GLY A 212 -4.15 -26.89 -3.23
CA GLY A 212 -3.55 -27.77 -4.24
C GLY A 212 -2.68 -27.06 -5.28
N GLY A 213 -2.37 -25.77 -5.10
CA GLY A 213 -1.37 -25.05 -5.90
C GLY A 213 0.04 -25.56 -5.61
N ALA A 214 0.95 -25.45 -6.58
CA ALA A 214 2.31 -25.98 -6.44
C ALA A 214 3.17 -25.10 -5.49
N LEU A 215 3.71 -25.70 -4.43
CA LEU A 215 4.62 -24.98 -3.54
C LEU A 215 5.99 -24.80 -4.22
N VAL A 216 6.46 -23.55 -4.29
CA VAL A 216 7.72 -23.15 -4.93
C VAL A 216 8.47 -22.12 -4.10
N ASP A 217 9.78 -22.00 -4.31
CA ASP A 217 10.64 -21.00 -3.67
C ASP A 217 10.59 -19.64 -4.38
N SER A 218 11.38 -18.67 -3.91
CA SER A 218 11.48 -17.33 -4.51
C SER A 218 12.11 -17.28 -5.91
N LYS A 219 12.54 -18.43 -6.46
CA LYS A 219 13.04 -18.60 -7.83
C LYS A 219 12.07 -19.39 -8.71
N GLY A 220 10.98 -19.90 -8.14
CA GLY A 220 9.98 -20.72 -8.82
C GLY A 220 10.28 -22.23 -8.82
N GLU A 221 11.30 -22.68 -8.10
CA GLU A 221 11.69 -24.09 -8.02
C GLU A 221 10.87 -24.86 -6.95
N PRO A 222 10.60 -26.17 -7.11
CA PRO A 222 9.74 -26.92 -6.18
C PRO A 222 10.26 -26.93 -4.73
N ALA A 223 9.43 -26.45 -3.80
CA ALA A 223 9.83 -26.23 -2.40
C ALA A 223 9.19 -27.22 -1.41
N VAL A 224 9.80 -27.28 -0.21
CA VAL A 224 9.26 -27.91 1.01
C VAL A 224 8.60 -26.79 1.85
N PRO A 225 7.55 -27.07 2.66
CA PRO A 225 7.00 -26.09 3.59
C PRO A 225 8.06 -25.48 4.51
N THR A 226 8.12 -24.15 4.56
CA THR A 226 9.07 -23.36 5.36
C THR A 226 8.43 -22.68 6.58
N ALA A 227 7.12 -22.86 6.79
CA ALA A 227 6.36 -22.25 7.87
C ALA A 227 5.29 -23.21 8.42
N PRO A 228 4.75 -22.98 9.64
CA PRO A 228 3.54 -23.63 10.12
C PRO A 228 2.35 -23.31 9.20
N GLY A 229 1.55 -24.33 8.87
CA GLY A 229 0.52 -24.21 7.84
C GLY A 229 -0.21 -25.52 7.56
N LYS A 230 -1.22 -25.45 6.68
CA LYS A 230 -1.89 -26.61 6.11
C LYS A 230 -1.46 -26.74 4.65
N TYR A 231 -1.05 -27.93 4.26
CA TYR A 231 -0.40 -28.26 2.98
C TYR A 231 -0.92 -29.59 2.46
N GLN A 232 -0.53 -29.98 1.24
CA GLN A 232 -0.77 -31.33 0.73
C GLN A 232 0.53 -31.94 0.19
N ALA A 233 0.84 -33.16 0.61
CA ALA A 233 1.97 -33.96 0.12
C ALA A 233 1.47 -34.90 -1.00
N GLN A 234 1.80 -34.57 -2.26
CA GLN A 234 1.48 -35.38 -3.43
C GLN A 234 2.57 -36.44 -3.64
N VAL A 235 2.23 -37.71 -3.44
CA VAL A 235 3.15 -38.85 -3.53
C VAL A 235 3.23 -39.33 -4.98
N LYS A 236 4.45 -39.54 -5.48
CA LYS A 236 4.72 -39.93 -6.89
C LYS A 236 5.70 -41.09 -7.03
N ILE A 237 5.49 -41.90 -8.07
CA ILE A 237 6.49 -42.86 -8.59
C ILE A 237 6.76 -42.49 -10.05
N GLY A 238 7.98 -42.02 -10.33
CA GLY A 238 8.25 -41.25 -11.54
C GLY A 238 7.30 -40.04 -11.62
N ASP A 239 6.76 -39.75 -12.80
CA ASP A 239 5.79 -38.67 -12.98
C ASP A 239 4.38 -39.00 -12.43
N LYS A 240 4.07 -40.28 -12.21
CA LYS A 240 2.73 -40.74 -11.85
C LYS A 240 2.42 -40.46 -10.38
N VAL A 241 1.38 -39.65 -10.14
CA VAL A 241 0.78 -39.47 -8.81
C VAL A 241 0.13 -40.78 -8.36
N VAL A 242 0.44 -41.23 -7.14
CA VAL A 242 -0.10 -42.46 -6.52
C VAL A 242 -0.87 -42.19 -5.22
N GLY A 243 -0.85 -40.94 -4.74
CA GLY A 243 -1.64 -40.47 -3.60
C GLY A 243 -1.47 -38.97 -3.37
N THR A 244 -2.32 -38.37 -2.55
CA THR A 244 -2.15 -37.00 -2.04
C THR A 244 -2.67 -36.95 -0.61
N VAL A 245 -1.87 -36.37 0.28
CA VAL A 245 -2.01 -36.51 1.74
C VAL A 245 -2.09 -35.13 2.37
N PRO A 246 -3.14 -34.79 3.14
CA PRO A 246 -3.17 -33.54 3.90
C PRO A 246 -2.07 -33.53 4.97
N VAL A 247 -1.30 -32.44 5.04
CA VAL A 247 -0.23 -32.25 6.02
C VAL A 247 -0.50 -30.98 6.84
N THR A 248 -0.49 -31.07 8.17
CA THR A 248 -0.49 -29.90 9.06
C THR A 248 0.89 -29.73 9.67
N VAL A 249 1.60 -28.66 9.34
CA VAL A 249 2.84 -28.26 10.03
C VAL A 249 2.43 -27.40 11.23
N TYR A 250 2.72 -27.85 12.46
CA TYR A 250 2.19 -27.25 13.70
C TYR A 250 3.29 -26.85 14.71
N VAL A 251 2.97 -25.89 15.58
CA VAL A 251 3.79 -25.50 16.74
C VAL A 251 3.04 -25.85 18.03
N ASP A 252 3.70 -26.52 18.98
CA ASP A 252 3.13 -26.87 20.28
C ASP A 252 3.62 -25.90 21.37
N LEU A 253 2.69 -25.11 21.91
CA LEU A 253 2.92 -24.12 22.95
C LEU A 253 3.46 -24.71 24.26
N SER A 254 3.30 -26.02 24.48
CA SER A 254 3.75 -26.70 25.70
C SER A 254 5.16 -27.29 25.61
N THR A 255 5.75 -27.38 24.41
CA THR A 255 7.05 -28.05 24.18
C THR A 255 8.01 -27.29 23.26
N MET A 256 7.54 -26.32 22.49
CA MET A 256 8.34 -25.63 21.44
C MET A 256 8.54 -24.13 21.71
N VAL A 257 8.15 -23.63 22.88
CA VAL A 257 8.32 -22.23 23.29
C VAL A 257 9.57 -22.06 24.15
N SER A 258 10.38 -21.04 23.82
CA SER A 258 11.58 -20.66 24.56
C SER A 258 11.28 -20.37 26.03
N SER A 259 12.10 -20.91 26.94
CA SER A 259 11.89 -20.81 28.38
C SER A 259 13.19 -20.56 29.15
N GLN A 260 13.08 -20.03 30.37
CA GLN A 260 14.24 -19.68 31.19
C GLN A 260 13.99 -20.11 32.64
N ALA A 261 14.81 -21.03 33.17
CA ALA A 261 14.57 -21.65 34.48
C ALA A 261 14.88 -20.73 35.68
N THR A 262 15.73 -19.71 35.49
CA THR A 262 16.09 -18.71 36.50
C THR A 262 16.25 -17.33 35.84
N ALA A 263 15.93 -16.24 36.55
CA ALA A 263 16.20 -14.88 36.06
C ALA A 263 17.72 -14.70 35.78
N GLY A 264 18.08 -14.55 34.50
CA GLY A 264 19.48 -14.47 34.06
C GLY A 264 20.19 -15.84 33.94
N GLY A 265 19.43 -16.94 33.97
CA GLY A 265 19.94 -18.28 33.66
C GLY A 265 20.02 -18.55 32.15
N GLU A 266 20.57 -19.72 31.81
CA GLU A 266 20.61 -20.24 30.46
C GLU A 266 19.19 -20.37 29.88
N VAL A 267 19.00 -19.88 28.65
CA VAL A 267 17.72 -19.95 27.94
C VAL A 267 17.65 -21.27 27.19
N VAL A 268 16.56 -22.02 27.40
CA VAL A 268 16.23 -23.16 26.56
C VAL A 268 15.52 -22.62 25.33
N GLU A 269 16.23 -22.52 24.20
CA GLU A 269 15.65 -22.07 22.93
C GLU A 269 14.54 -23.01 22.47
N GLY A 270 13.37 -22.44 22.18
CA GLY A 270 12.31 -23.03 21.40
C GLY A 270 12.29 -22.47 19.97
N ILE A 271 11.40 -22.99 19.13
CA ILE A 271 11.18 -22.45 17.78
C ILE A 271 10.25 -21.23 17.79
N MET A 272 9.48 -21.06 18.86
CA MET A 272 8.67 -19.88 19.16
C MET A 272 9.21 -19.22 20.44
N THR A 273 9.18 -17.90 20.51
CA THR A 273 9.51 -17.14 21.72
C THR A 273 8.30 -16.29 22.12
N VAL A 274 7.84 -16.47 23.35
CA VAL A 274 6.76 -15.66 23.97
C VAL A 274 7.39 -14.86 25.10
N LEU A 275 7.32 -13.53 25.01
CA LEU A 275 7.75 -12.62 26.07
C LEU A 275 6.57 -11.75 26.53
N VAL A 276 6.59 -11.33 27.79
CA VAL A 276 5.70 -10.30 28.33
C VAL A 276 6.56 -9.23 29.00
N ASP A 277 6.55 -8.00 28.47
CA ASP A 277 7.51 -6.94 28.78
C ASP A 277 8.96 -7.46 28.81
N GLY A 278 9.35 -8.18 27.75
CA GLY A 278 10.69 -8.76 27.60
C GLY A 278 11.04 -9.90 28.57
N ARG A 279 10.09 -10.42 29.35
CA ARG A 279 10.29 -11.53 30.31
C ARG A 279 9.70 -12.84 29.78
N TYR A 280 10.44 -13.94 29.97
CA TYR A 280 9.96 -15.30 29.67
C TYR A 280 8.75 -15.70 30.54
N PRO A 281 7.93 -16.68 30.12
CA PRO A 281 6.64 -17.00 30.74
C PRO A 281 6.67 -17.33 32.23
N ASP A 282 7.80 -17.82 32.75
CA ASP A 282 7.98 -18.15 34.18
C ASP A 282 8.27 -16.94 35.09
N TRP A 283 8.56 -15.77 34.51
CA TRP A 283 9.16 -14.63 35.20
C TRP A 283 8.37 -13.32 35.08
N VAL A 284 7.14 -13.38 34.55
CA VAL A 284 6.37 -12.19 34.18
C VAL A 284 6.05 -11.32 35.40
N LYS A 285 6.15 -10.01 35.19
CA LYS A 285 5.83 -8.99 36.18
C LYS A 285 4.91 -7.95 35.56
N ILE A 286 3.79 -7.65 36.24
CA ILE A 286 2.84 -6.62 35.85
C ILE A 286 2.65 -5.60 36.98
N ALA A 287 2.17 -4.40 36.64
CA ALA A 287 1.79 -3.39 37.61
C ALA A 287 0.64 -3.86 38.52
N TYR A 288 0.57 -3.33 39.73
CA TYR A 288 -0.56 -3.53 40.63
C TYR A 288 -1.38 -2.24 40.72
N GLU A 289 -2.66 -2.33 40.39
CA GLU A 289 -3.61 -1.22 40.52
C GLU A 289 -4.62 -1.47 41.64
N GLU A 290 -5.20 -0.39 42.18
CA GLU A 290 -6.36 -0.53 43.04
C GLU A 290 -7.54 -1.17 42.27
N GLY A 291 -8.17 -2.17 42.90
CA GLY A 291 -9.22 -2.96 42.25
C GLY A 291 -8.72 -3.94 41.17
N MET A 292 -7.46 -4.39 41.23
CA MET A 292 -6.92 -5.41 40.32
C MET A 292 -7.77 -6.70 40.35
N ASN A 293 -8.08 -7.24 39.17
CA ASN A 293 -8.87 -8.47 38.99
C ASN A 293 -8.26 -9.34 37.87
N ALA A 294 -8.85 -10.51 37.61
CA ALA A 294 -8.35 -11.42 36.58
C ALA A 294 -8.34 -10.77 35.19
N ASP A 295 -9.42 -10.10 34.78
CA ASP A 295 -9.55 -9.53 33.44
C ASP A 295 -8.51 -8.41 33.18
N LYS A 296 -8.30 -7.51 34.15
CA LYS A 296 -7.21 -6.52 34.13
C LYS A 296 -5.84 -7.17 34.04
N ALA A 297 -5.62 -8.26 34.78
CA ALA A 297 -4.33 -8.97 34.77
C ALA A 297 -4.07 -9.65 33.42
N LEU A 298 -5.08 -10.23 32.78
CA LEU A 298 -4.96 -10.79 31.43
C LEU A 298 -4.72 -9.68 30.39
N ALA A 299 -5.42 -8.56 30.48
CA ALA A 299 -5.21 -7.41 29.58
C ALA A 299 -3.79 -6.84 29.67
N ALA A 300 -3.25 -6.67 30.89
CA ALA A 300 -1.86 -6.24 31.08
C ALA A 300 -0.82 -7.26 30.59
N ILE A 301 -1.16 -8.55 30.60
CA ILE A 301 -0.31 -9.63 30.04
C ILE A 301 -0.40 -9.65 28.50
N GLU A 302 -1.54 -9.29 27.92
CA GLU A 302 -1.76 -9.18 26.47
C GLU A 302 -1.06 -7.95 25.87
N ASP A 303 -1.22 -6.78 26.49
CA ASP A 303 -0.59 -5.51 26.09
C ASP A 303 0.95 -5.58 26.13
N GLY A 304 1.50 -6.22 27.16
CA GLY A 304 2.94 -6.47 27.25
C GLY A 304 3.46 -7.61 26.34
N MET A 305 2.60 -8.35 25.64
CA MET A 305 3.00 -9.60 24.96
C MET A 305 3.73 -9.35 23.65
N THR A 306 4.81 -10.11 23.41
CA THR A 306 5.39 -10.26 22.07
C THR A 306 5.60 -11.73 21.70
N ILE A 307 4.93 -12.05 20.58
CA ILE A 307 4.89 -13.22 19.70
C ILE A 307 6.02 -13.35 18.67
N THR A 308 7.04 -14.21 18.76
CA THR A 308 7.92 -14.46 17.59
C THR A 308 8.13 -15.94 17.27
N LEU A 309 8.36 -16.25 15.99
CA LEU A 309 8.63 -17.57 15.45
C LEU A 309 9.94 -17.55 14.64
N LYS A 310 10.81 -18.51 14.88
CA LYS A 310 12.09 -18.68 14.17
C LYS A 310 11.84 -19.24 12.77
N GLY A 311 12.26 -18.51 11.73
CA GLY A 311 12.22 -18.93 10.34
C GLY A 311 13.24 -20.03 10.03
N ALA A 312 13.12 -20.64 8.85
CA ALA A 312 14.09 -21.62 8.34
C ALA A 312 15.46 -21.00 8.02
N ASP A 313 15.53 -19.67 7.85
CA ASP A 313 16.73 -18.83 7.75
C ASP A 313 17.37 -18.50 9.12
N GLY A 314 16.63 -18.71 10.21
CA GLY A 314 17.03 -18.38 11.58
C GLY A 314 16.61 -16.99 12.06
N LYS A 315 16.06 -16.10 11.20
CA LYS A 315 15.50 -14.81 11.64
C LYS A 315 14.20 -15.03 12.41
N ALA A 316 13.79 -14.07 13.25
CA ALA A 316 12.59 -14.18 14.10
C ALA A 316 11.46 -13.31 13.56
N ALA A 317 10.40 -13.94 13.02
CA ALA A 317 9.23 -13.25 12.48
C ALA A 317 8.16 -13.04 13.57
N PRO A 318 7.44 -11.90 13.61
CA PRO A 318 6.37 -11.68 14.57
C PRO A 318 5.14 -12.54 14.27
N VAL A 319 4.45 -13.00 15.32
CA VAL A 319 3.18 -13.73 15.25
C VAL A 319 2.11 -12.92 15.98
N ALA A 320 1.08 -12.50 15.24
CA ALA A 320 -0.03 -11.74 15.81
C ALA A 320 -0.76 -12.54 16.90
N PHE A 321 -1.02 -11.91 18.05
CA PHE A 321 -1.81 -12.52 19.13
C PHE A 321 -3.26 -12.76 18.69
N THR A 322 -3.91 -11.69 18.20
CA THR A 322 -5.31 -11.69 17.77
C THR A 322 -5.56 -12.70 16.66
N GLY A 323 -6.61 -13.52 16.82
CA GLY A 323 -6.99 -14.56 15.86
C GLY A 323 -6.23 -15.87 15.99
N ASN A 324 -4.99 -15.87 16.49
CA ASN A 324 -4.20 -17.08 16.74
C ASN A 324 -4.39 -17.62 18.16
N PHE A 325 -4.42 -16.73 19.16
CA PHE A 325 -4.40 -17.10 20.58
C PHE A 325 -5.50 -16.43 21.40
N VAL A 326 -5.72 -16.96 22.60
CA VAL A 326 -6.53 -16.38 23.67
C VAL A 326 -5.83 -16.60 25.02
N LEU A 327 -5.98 -15.64 25.93
CA LEU A 327 -5.55 -15.75 27.32
C LEU A 327 -6.71 -16.17 28.22
N ARG A 328 -6.42 -17.03 29.21
CA ARG A 328 -7.38 -17.43 30.25
C ARG A 328 -6.70 -17.47 31.62
N SER A 329 -7.32 -16.91 32.64
CA SER A 329 -6.86 -17.08 34.02
C SER A 329 -7.23 -18.47 34.51
N SER A 330 -6.25 -19.25 34.96
CA SER A 330 -6.49 -20.52 35.66
C SER A 330 -6.63 -20.30 37.16
N GLU A 331 -5.78 -19.43 37.74
CA GLU A 331 -5.81 -19.06 39.15
C GLU A 331 -5.54 -17.56 39.32
N PHE A 332 -6.42 -16.85 40.03
CA PHE A 332 -6.25 -15.46 40.43
C PHE A 332 -6.44 -15.30 41.96
N THR A 333 -5.39 -14.85 42.63
CA THR A 333 -5.41 -14.41 44.03
C THR A 333 -5.14 -12.91 44.08
N ALA A 334 -5.94 -12.18 44.86
CA ALA A 334 -5.81 -10.74 45.04
C ALA A 334 -4.67 -10.39 46.04
N GLY A 335 -3.93 -9.33 45.73
CA GLY A 335 -2.90 -8.75 46.59
C GLY A 335 -1.46 -8.88 46.07
N ASP A 336 -0.62 -7.93 46.45
CA ASP A 336 0.67 -7.55 45.85
C ASP A 336 1.78 -8.64 45.87
N LYS A 337 1.48 -9.81 46.43
CA LYS A 337 2.41 -10.95 46.59
C LYS A 337 1.85 -12.28 46.08
N ALA A 338 0.74 -12.25 45.34
CA ALA A 338 0.20 -13.41 44.67
C ALA A 338 1.13 -13.88 43.53
N ASN A 339 1.38 -15.19 43.47
CA ASN A 339 1.90 -15.86 42.28
C ASN A 339 0.69 -16.41 41.53
N ASN A 340 0.29 -15.73 40.46
CA ASN A 340 -0.89 -16.07 39.67
C ASN A 340 -0.48 -16.73 38.34
N VAL A 341 -1.42 -17.39 37.68
CA VAL A 341 -1.18 -18.05 36.39
C VAL A 341 -2.23 -17.64 35.37
N ALA A 342 -1.75 -17.08 34.26
CA ALA A 342 -2.48 -16.96 33.01
C ALA A 342 -2.08 -18.13 32.12
N THR A 343 -2.96 -18.58 31.23
CA THR A 343 -2.71 -19.67 30.29
C THR A 343 -2.98 -19.16 28.89
N LEU A 344 -1.94 -19.13 28.05
CA LEU A 344 -2.04 -18.86 26.62
C LEU A 344 -2.49 -20.15 25.92
N GLN A 345 -3.57 -20.06 25.15
CA GLN A 345 -4.16 -21.18 24.41
C GLN A 345 -4.44 -20.76 22.96
N PRO A 346 -4.51 -21.70 21.99
CA PRO A 346 -4.97 -21.38 20.65
C PRO A 346 -6.42 -20.87 20.66
N ALA A 347 -6.75 -19.90 19.80
CA ALA A 347 -8.08 -19.29 19.74
C ALA A 347 -9.18 -20.25 19.26
N SER A 348 -8.82 -21.30 18.53
CA SER A 348 -9.72 -22.41 18.16
C SER A 348 -8.98 -23.74 18.03
N ASP A 349 -9.75 -24.82 18.11
CA ASP A 349 -9.31 -26.22 18.08
C ASP A 349 -8.82 -26.72 16.69
N SER A 350 -8.99 -25.93 15.64
CA SER A 350 -8.64 -26.30 14.25
C SER A 350 -7.30 -25.71 13.76
N THR A 351 -6.44 -25.24 14.67
CA THR A 351 -5.28 -24.40 14.34
C THR A 351 -3.96 -25.17 14.18
N ILE A 352 -3.00 -24.47 13.57
CA ILE A 352 -1.57 -24.84 13.47
C ILE A 352 -0.82 -24.62 14.80
N TYR A 353 -1.49 -24.14 15.84
CA TYR A 353 -0.96 -23.98 17.18
C TYR A 353 -1.65 -24.97 18.12
N ARG A 354 -0.90 -25.64 18.99
CA ARG A 354 -1.41 -26.74 19.84
C ARG A 354 -0.89 -26.62 21.27
N GLY A 355 -1.46 -27.42 22.17
CA GLY A 355 -1.10 -27.38 23.59
C GLY A 355 -1.56 -26.09 24.28
N SER A 356 -0.85 -25.71 25.34
CA SER A 356 -1.08 -24.46 26.08
C SER A 356 0.15 -24.09 26.90
N LEU A 357 0.44 -22.78 27.00
CA LEU A 357 1.59 -22.25 27.72
C LEU A 357 1.14 -21.55 29.01
N PRO A 358 1.56 -22.02 30.21
CA PRO A 358 1.33 -21.32 31.46
C PRO A 358 2.29 -20.13 31.59
N ILE A 359 1.72 -18.94 31.77
CA ILE A 359 2.43 -17.69 32.06
C ILE A 359 2.25 -17.41 33.56
N LYS A 360 3.33 -17.60 34.32
CA LYS A 360 3.40 -17.29 35.76
C LYS A 360 3.69 -15.81 35.93
N TYR A 361 2.81 -15.09 36.61
CA TYR A 361 2.96 -13.66 36.86
C TYR A 361 2.79 -13.31 38.33
N SER A 362 3.40 -12.20 38.72
CA SER A 362 3.25 -11.57 40.03
C SER A 362 3.48 -10.07 39.91
N TYR A 363 3.16 -9.31 40.95
CA TYR A 363 3.25 -7.85 40.89
C TYR A 363 4.69 -7.34 41.10
N GLY A 364 5.02 -6.21 40.48
CA GLY A 364 6.30 -5.49 40.67
C GLY A 364 6.08 -4.07 41.20
N THR A 365 7.17 -3.35 41.49
CA THR A 365 7.14 -1.91 41.82
C THR A 365 7.41 -1.08 40.56
N ASP A 366 6.75 0.05 40.38
CA ASP A 366 7.00 0.90 39.21
C ASP A 366 8.46 1.36 39.14
N LEU A 367 8.99 1.42 37.92
CA LEU A 367 10.35 1.90 37.68
C LEU A 367 10.49 3.36 38.18
N PRO A 368 11.49 3.70 39.01
CA PRO A 368 11.67 5.06 39.49
C PRO A 368 11.86 6.05 38.33
N ALA A 369 11.40 7.28 38.50
CA ALA A 369 11.50 8.32 37.49
C ALA A 369 12.96 8.47 37.00
N VAL A 370 13.14 8.41 35.68
CA VAL A 370 14.42 8.46 34.99
C VAL A 370 14.52 9.73 34.13
N SER A 371 15.75 10.17 33.87
CA SER A 371 16.06 11.29 32.98
C SER A 371 17.42 11.06 32.34
N LEU A 372 17.72 11.71 31.21
CA LEU A 372 19.08 11.72 30.67
C LEU A 372 20.03 12.46 31.61
N LYS A 373 21.31 12.07 31.64
CA LYS A 373 22.38 12.84 32.29
C LYS A 373 22.57 14.18 31.57
N GLU A 374 22.72 14.12 30.25
CA GLU A 374 22.91 15.21 29.29
C GLU A 374 22.06 14.92 28.04
N ALA A 375 21.56 15.95 27.33
CA ALA A 375 20.64 15.77 26.20
C ALA A 375 21.34 15.62 24.83
N SER A 376 22.60 16.03 24.73
CA SER A 376 23.45 15.76 23.56
C SER A 376 24.92 15.64 23.97
N GLY A 377 25.74 15.20 23.03
CA GLY A 377 27.19 15.19 23.12
C GLY A 377 27.80 15.35 21.73
N THR A 378 29.11 15.57 21.62
CA THR A 378 29.80 15.68 20.31
C THR A 378 30.49 14.37 19.98
N TYR A 379 30.55 14.00 18.69
CA TYR A 379 31.27 12.83 18.21
C TYR A 379 32.70 12.76 18.80
N ASN A 380 32.98 11.64 19.47
CA ASN A 380 34.18 11.43 20.27
C ASN A 380 34.96 10.16 19.85
N GLY A 381 34.74 9.65 18.63
CA GLY A 381 35.45 8.53 18.02
C GLY A 381 34.71 7.19 18.07
N SER A 382 35.19 6.22 17.27
CA SER A 382 34.64 4.87 17.16
C SER A 382 34.92 3.97 18.38
N ASP A 383 34.08 2.96 18.58
CA ASP A 383 34.13 2.00 19.70
C ASP A 383 35.34 1.06 19.65
N ALA A 384 35.98 0.91 18.48
CA ALA A 384 37.29 0.29 18.29
C ALA A 384 38.39 0.87 19.22
N VAL A 385 38.23 2.13 19.68
CA VAL A 385 39.07 2.73 20.71
C VAL A 385 38.37 2.68 22.06
N ALA A 386 38.88 1.85 22.96
CA ALA A 386 38.29 1.59 24.28
C ALA A 386 38.08 2.87 25.11
N GLY A 387 36.82 3.34 25.16
CA GLY A 387 36.40 4.54 25.90
C GLY A 387 35.70 5.60 25.05
N ASN A 388 35.84 5.55 23.73
CA ASN A 388 35.17 6.45 22.77
C ASN A 388 33.71 6.01 22.48
N GLY A 389 32.91 6.85 21.84
CA GLY A 389 31.44 6.71 21.80
C GLY A 389 30.78 7.04 23.15
N TYR A 390 29.47 6.83 23.26
CA TYR A 390 28.68 6.98 24.49
C TYR A 390 28.06 5.64 24.89
N ALA A 391 28.30 5.16 26.11
CA ALA A 391 27.68 3.91 26.60
C ALA A 391 26.21 4.13 26.95
N VAL A 392 25.34 3.27 26.44
CA VAL A 392 23.87 3.46 26.47
C VAL A 392 23.32 3.48 27.90
N ASN A 393 23.82 2.61 28.78
CA ASN A 393 23.50 2.61 30.22
C ASN A 393 23.93 3.88 30.96
N ASP A 394 24.98 4.56 30.48
CA ASP A 394 25.53 5.77 31.08
C ASP A 394 24.87 7.05 30.57
N LEU A 395 23.93 6.97 29.62
CA LEU A 395 23.14 8.13 29.18
C LEU A 395 22.11 8.59 30.23
N ILE A 396 21.69 7.73 31.16
CA ILE A 396 20.57 7.98 32.07
C ILE A 396 20.95 8.14 33.54
N LYS A 397 20.04 8.76 34.32
CA LYS A 397 20.07 8.88 35.78
C LYS A 397 18.65 8.72 36.36
N PHE A 398 18.55 7.94 37.44
CA PHE A 398 17.31 7.80 38.21
C PHE A 398 17.20 8.89 39.28
N ALA A 399 15.96 9.27 39.62
CA ALA A 399 15.66 10.10 40.78
C ALA A 399 16.09 9.40 42.09
N PRO A 400 16.37 10.15 43.18
CA PRO A 400 16.79 9.56 44.45
C PRO A 400 15.72 8.65 45.08
N ALA A 401 15.90 7.34 44.95
CA ALA A 401 15.03 6.30 45.49
C ALA A 401 15.69 5.57 46.69
N SER A 402 14.89 4.84 47.46
CA SER A 402 15.36 4.01 48.60
C SER A 402 16.28 2.86 48.17
N SER A 403 16.21 2.45 46.90
CA SER A 403 17.18 1.62 46.20
C SER A 403 17.34 2.10 44.76
N THR A 404 18.59 2.20 44.29
CA THR A 404 18.86 2.48 42.88
C THR A 404 18.73 1.18 42.06
N PRO A 405 17.94 1.17 40.96
CA PRO A 405 17.92 0.06 40.02
C PRO A 405 19.31 -0.19 39.40
N ARG A 406 19.58 -1.43 38.98
CA ARG A 406 20.81 -1.85 38.28
C ARG A 406 20.54 -2.31 36.84
N VAL A 407 21.33 -1.82 35.89
CA VAL A 407 21.18 -2.14 34.46
C VAL A 407 21.39 -3.64 34.19
N GLY A 408 20.70 -4.18 33.19
CA GLY A 408 20.74 -5.59 32.81
C GLY A 408 20.10 -6.56 33.82
N ARG A 409 19.62 -6.06 34.97
CA ARG A 409 18.98 -6.87 36.02
C ARG A 409 17.62 -6.32 36.46
N ASP A 410 17.53 -5.01 36.65
CA ASP A 410 16.35 -4.30 37.16
C ASP A 410 15.69 -3.44 36.07
N TYR A 411 16.46 -3.07 35.03
CA TYR A 411 16.01 -2.39 33.82
C TYR A 411 16.97 -2.69 32.66
N ASN A 412 16.47 -2.55 31.44
CA ASN A 412 17.25 -2.44 30.21
C ASN A 412 17.15 -1.02 29.67
N VAL A 413 18.18 -0.58 28.94
CA VAL A 413 18.17 0.66 28.14
C VAL A 413 18.43 0.29 26.69
N THR A 414 17.65 0.84 25.77
CA THR A 414 17.91 0.77 24.32
C THR A 414 18.16 2.17 23.77
N ALA A 415 19.02 2.26 22.77
CA ALA A 415 19.29 3.46 21.98
C ALA A 415 19.11 3.12 20.50
N THR A 416 18.03 3.60 19.91
CA THR A 416 17.70 3.40 18.49
C THR A 416 18.14 4.64 17.71
N LEU A 417 18.99 4.48 16.69
CA LEU A 417 19.32 5.59 15.79
C LEU A 417 18.08 5.97 14.98
N MET A 418 17.81 7.26 14.81
CA MET A 418 16.61 7.77 14.15
C MET A 418 16.96 8.59 12.90
N ASN A 419 16.24 8.35 11.81
CA ASN A 419 16.30 9.15 10.58
C ASN A 419 14.94 9.82 10.33
N GLY A 420 14.91 11.16 10.39
CA GLY A 420 13.74 11.97 9.99
C GLY A 420 12.46 11.85 10.84
N GLY A 421 12.39 10.88 11.76
CA GLY A 421 11.25 10.54 12.61
C GLY A 421 11.16 9.03 12.90
N GLU A 422 11.63 8.20 11.97
CA GLU A 422 11.62 6.73 12.03
C GLU A 422 12.97 6.16 12.47
N PRO A 423 13.07 4.88 12.88
CA PRO A 423 14.35 4.20 13.08
C PRO A 423 15.19 4.20 11.79
N ALA A 424 16.49 4.46 11.92
CA ALA A 424 17.45 4.17 10.86
C ALA A 424 17.63 2.64 10.74
N LEU A 425 17.65 2.13 9.52
CA LEU A 425 17.80 0.71 9.22
C LEU A 425 19.25 0.41 8.79
N ASP A 426 19.70 -0.81 9.07
CA ASP A 426 20.96 -1.34 8.55
C ASP A 426 20.82 -1.92 7.13
N ALA A 427 21.89 -2.55 6.63
CA ALA A 427 21.93 -3.14 5.29
C ALA A 427 21.06 -4.39 5.12
N ASP A 428 20.57 -4.99 6.23
CA ASP A 428 19.62 -6.10 6.25
C ASP A 428 18.16 -5.60 6.32
N GLY A 429 17.95 -4.29 6.50
CA GLY A 429 16.65 -3.66 6.72
C GLY A 429 16.18 -3.68 8.18
N ASP A 430 17.03 -4.11 9.11
CA ASP A 430 16.71 -4.22 10.53
C ASP A 430 17.07 -2.90 11.28
N PRO A 431 16.27 -2.43 12.27
CA PRO A 431 16.54 -1.17 12.97
C PRO A 431 17.88 -1.14 13.75
N ILE A 432 18.65 -0.05 13.59
CA ILE A 432 19.94 0.16 14.25
C ILE A 432 19.71 0.47 15.74
N VAL A 433 19.70 -0.59 16.56
CA VAL A 433 19.53 -0.54 18.02
C VAL A 433 20.80 -0.96 18.74
N LYS A 434 21.21 -0.17 19.74
CA LYS A 434 22.25 -0.53 20.73
C LYS A 434 21.61 -0.68 22.12
N THR A 435 22.14 -1.55 22.97
CA THR A 435 21.52 -1.94 24.25
C THR A 435 22.50 -1.91 25.43
N ASN A 436 22.02 -1.49 26.60
CA ASN A 436 22.72 -1.66 27.89
C ASN A 436 24.20 -1.23 27.90
N ALA A 437 25.12 -2.18 27.74
CA ALA A 437 26.58 -1.95 27.80
C ALA A 437 27.19 -1.54 26.45
N ASP A 438 26.42 -1.64 25.36
CA ASP A 438 26.81 -1.18 24.03
C ASP A 438 27.08 0.32 24.03
N ARG A 439 27.82 0.75 22.99
CA ARG A 439 28.16 2.15 22.77
C ARG A 439 27.53 2.63 21.46
N ILE A 440 26.98 3.83 21.48
CA ILE A 440 26.59 4.58 20.29
C ILE A 440 27.74 5.50 19.90
N THR A 441 28.08 5.50 18.62
CA THR A 441 29.28 6.15 18.07
C THR A 441 28.91 7.18 17.02
N GLU A 442 27.93 6.88 16.16
CA GLU A 442 27.61 7.68 14.99
C GLU A 442 26.94 9.01 15.35
N ALA A 443 27.25 10.06 14.60
CA ALA A 443 26.57 11.34 14.72
C ALA A 443 25.13 11.22 14.18
N GLY A 444 24.16 11.69 14.96
CA GLY A 444 22.74 11.50 14.70
C GLY A 444 21.88 11.64 15.94
N THR A 445 20.58 11.45 15.78
CA THR A 445 19.60 11.53 16.87
C THR A 445 19.19 10.13 17.30
N TYR A 446 19.25 9.84 18.60
CA TYR A 446 18.88 8.55 19.18
C TYR A 446 17.63 8.67 20.04
N LYS A 447 16.69 7.73 19.84
CA LYS A 447 15.58 7.47 20.76
C LYS A 447 16.09 6.55 21.87
N ILE A 448 16.06 7.05 23.10
CA ILE A 448 16.51 6.33 24.31
C ILE A 448 15.29 5.85 25.07
N GLU A 449 15.13 4.53 25.20
CA GLU A 449 14.01 3.92 25.92
C GLU A 449 14.52 3.11 27.11
N VAL A 450 13.77 3.15 28.23
CA VAL A 450 14.15 2.46 29.47
C VAL A 450 12.98 1.59 29.90
N ALA A 451 13.17 0.28 29.88
CA ALA A 451 12.16 -0.71 30.25
C ALA A 451 12.57 -1.46 31.52
N ALA A 452 11.67 -1.63 32.47
CA ALA A 452 11.95 -2.42 33.67
C ALA A 452 12.23 -3.89 33.32
N ALA A 453 13.20 -4.50 33.98
CA ALA A 453 13.65 -5.87 33.74
C ALA A 453 13.68 -6.70 35.03
N GLY A 454 13.82 -8.02 34.87
CA GLY A 454 13.94 -8.96 35.98
C GLY A 454 12.74 -8.93 36.94
N THR A 455 13.02 -9.09 38.23
CA THR A 455 12.04 -9.53 39.24
C THR A 455 11.54 -8.46 40.19
N SER A 456 12.06 -7.24 40.13
CA SER A 456 11.75 -6.17 41.10
C SER A 456 10.85 -5.07 40.55
N PHE A 457 11.11 -4.62 39.32
CA PHE A 457 10.43 -3.46 38.75
C PHE A 457 9.52 -3.81 37.55
N VAL A 458 8.59 -2.90 37.24
CA VAL A 458 7.63 -2.95 36.12
C VAL A 458 7.50 -1.59 35.44
N GLY A 459 6.87 -1.59 34.26
CA GLY A 459 6.66 -0.39 33.45
C GLY A 459 7.83 -0.01 32.54
N LYS A 460 7.59 1.02 31.73
CA LYS A 460 8.54 1.65 30.81
C LYS A 460 8.58 3.14 31.13
N ALA A 461 9.72 3.78 30.92
CA ALA A 461 9.82 5.23 30.98
C ALA A 461 9.36 5.87 29.67
N GLU A 462 8.94 7.14 29.74
CA GLU A 462 8.76 7.97 28.55
C GLU A 462 10.05 7.97 27.69
N PRO A 463 9.95 7.77 26.37
CA PRO A 463 11.09 7.86 25.47
C PRO A 463 11.79 9.21 25.55
N MET A 464 13.11 9.19 25.61
CA MET A 464 13.96 10.39 25.65
C MET A 464 14.75 10.51 24.35
N THR A 465 15.23 11.72 24.03
CA THR A 465 16.04 11.98 22.84
C THR A 465 17.46 12.36 23.25
N PHE A 466 18.46 11.68 22.70
CA PHE A 466 19.88 12.01 22.87
C PHE A 466 20.52 12.22 21.48
N THR A 467 21.22 13.33 21.28
CA THR A 467 21.86 13.63 19.99
C THR A 467 23.39 13.55 20.09
N ILE A 468 24.03 12.90 19.12
CA ILE A 468 25.48 13.01 18.90
C ILE A 468 25.69 14.02 17.76
N ASP A 469 26.21 15.20 18.09
CA ASP A 469 26.54 16.26 17.16
C ASP A 469 27.83 15.92 16.39
N PRO A 470 27.88 16.03 15.04
CA PRO A 470 29.10 15.77 14.25
C PRO A 470 30.28 16.66 14.69
N LEU A 471 31.47 16.07 14.83
CA LEU A 471 32.66 16.79 15.31
C LEU A 471 33.07 17.90 14.33
N PRO A 472 33.06 19.19 14.72
CA PRO A 472 33.49 20.27 13.83
C PRO A 472 34.98 20.19 13.55
N VAL A 473 35.35 20.16 12.27
CA VAL A 473 36.73 20.06 11.79
C VAL A 473 37.26 21.45 11.43
N SER A 474 38.46 21.77 11.90
CA SER A 474 39.04 23.10 11.85
C SER A 474 40.56 23.06 11.68
N TYR A 475 41.12 24.03 10.95
CA TYR A 475 42.53 24.10 10.59
C TYR A 475 43.27 25.24 11.31
N GLY A 476 44.60 25.11 11.40
CA GLY A 476 45.49 26.08 12.03
C GLY A 476 45.94 25.68 13.43
N LYS A 477 46.63 26.60 14.12
CA LYS A 477 47.41 26.32 15.35
C LYS A 477 46.64 25.68 16.52
N ASN A 478 45.33 25.92 16.59
CA ASN A 478 44.45 25.37 17.63
C ASN A 478 43.39 24.41 17.04
N GLY A 479 43.49 24.08 15.75
CA GLY A 479 42.55 23.21 15.06
C GLY A 479 42.78 21.73 15.38
N ASN A 480 41.83 20.90 14.96
CA ASN A 480 41.88 19.44 15.05
C ASN A 480 42.32 18.77 13.73
N PHE A 481 42.31 19.47 12.59
CA PHE A 481 42.73 18.92 11.29
C PHE A 481 44.26 18.93 11.11
N ASN A 482 44.80 17.83 10.56
CA ASN A 482 46.18 17.72 10.06
C ASN A 482 46.21 17.01 8.68
N LEU A 483 47.25 17.29 7.89
CA LEU A 483 47.60 16.47 6.72
C LEU A 483 48.70 15.49 7.11
N ALA A 484 48.36 14.20 7.14
CA ALA A 484 49.28 13.12 7.52
C ALA A 484 50.27 12.79 6.39
N SER A 485 49.81 12.85 5.14
CA SER A 485 50.66 12.72 3.95
C SER A 485 50.15 13.62 2.83
N VAL A 486 51.07 14.12 2.00
CA VAL A 486 50.78 14.91 0.79
C VAL A 486 51.73 14.48 -0.32
N SER A 487 51.21 13.76 -1.31
CA SER A 487 51.93 13.34 -2.51
C SER A 487 51.79 14.38 -3.62
N GLY A 488 52.89 14.64 -4.33
CA GLY A 488 52.98 15.69 -5.35
C GLY A 488 53.35 17.08 -4.82
N MET A 489 53.68 17.22 -3.52
CA MET A 489 54.09 18.50 -2.92
C MET A 489 55.33 18.35 -2.02
N THR A 490 56.05 19.46 -1.86
CA THR A 490 57.15 19.61 -0.89
C THR A 490 56.69 20.52 0.24
N LEU A 491 56.87 20.09 1.50
CA LEU A 491 56.58 20.92 2.68
C LEU A 491 57.86 21.67 3.10
N THR A 492 57.87 23.00 2.95
CA THR A 492 59.00 23.86 3.32
C THR A 492 58.57 24.89 4.36
N ASN A 493 59.23 24.92 5.52
CA ASN A 493 58.97 25.87 6.61
C ASN A 493 57.48 25.97 7.06
N GLY A 494 56.69 24.90 6.88
CA GLY A 494 55.27 24.86 7.22
C GLY A 494 54.32 25.33 6.09
N SER A 495 54.83 25.57 4.88
CA SER A 495 54.03 25.85 3.68
C SER A 495 54.24 24.75 2.64
N TYR A 496 53.16 24.28 2.02
CA TYR A 496 53.23 23.30 0.92
C TYR A 496 53.50 24.01 -0.41
N SER A 497 54.30 23.38 -1.27
CA SER A 497 54.55 23.88 -2.63
C SER A 497 54.66 22.77 -3.66
N ALA A 498 54.28 23.07 -4.90
CA ALA A 498 54.44 22.20 -6.07
C ALA A 498 55.09 22.97 -7.22
N THR A 499 55.88 22.28 -8.06
CA THR A 499 56.37 22.87 -9.31
C THR A 499 55.29 22.81 -10.38
N PHE A 500 55.17 23.87 -11.18
CA PHE A 500 54.24 23.89 -12.32
C PHE A 500 54.57 22.78 -13.34
N THR A 501 53.54 22.26 -14.01
CA THR A 501 53.66 21.16 -14.99
C THR A 501 52.94 21.42 -16.31
N GLY A 502 52.18 22.52 -16.43
CA GLY A 502 51.32 22.80 -17.60
C GLY A 502 49.89 22.24 -17.48
N VAL A 503 49.54 21.59 -16.36
CA VAL A 503 48.20 21.07 -16.06
C VAL A 503 47.79 21.43 -14.62
N PRO A 504 46.48 21.46 -14.29
CA PRO A 504 46.02 21.81 -12.95
C PRO A 504 46.57 20.86 -11.88
N ILE A 505 47.18 21.39 -10.82
CA ILE A 505 47.88 20.58 -9.82
C ILE A 505 46.86 20.00 -8.82
N LYS A 506 46.57 18.71 -8.93
CA LYS A 506 45.68 17.94 -8.05
C LYS A 506 46.52 16.96 -7.20
N PRO A 507 47.09 17.37 -6.04
CA PRO A 507 47.86 16.48 -5.16
C PRO A 507 47.01 15.35 -4.59
N SER A 508 47.64 14.28 -4.07
CA SER A 508 46.93 13.24 -3.31
C SER A 508 47.29 13.37 -1.82
N THR A 509 46.29 13.35 -0.93
CA THR A 509 46.47 13.70 0.48
C THR A 509 45.77 12.73 1.44
N THR A 510 46.43 12.41 2.55
CA THR A 510 45.82 11.72 3.70
C THR A 510 45.50 12.74 4.79
N VAL A 511 44.26 12.75 5.29
CA VAL A 511 43.80 13.66 6.35
C VAL A 511 43.70 12.94 7.70
N GLU A 512 44.02 13.66 8.77
CA GLU A 512 43.84 13.23 10.16
C GLU A 512 42.99 14.26 10.90
N VAL A 513 42.03 13.80 11.71
CA VAL A 513 41.30 14.63 12.67
C VAL A 513 41.66 14.20 14.08
N LYS A 514 42.01 15.16 14.91
CA LYS A 514 42.39 14.94 16.31
C LYS A 514 41.16 14.82 17.19
N ILE A 515 41.01 13.66 17.83
CA ILE A 515 39.94 13.35 18.77
C ILE A 515 40.57 13.17 20.16
N GLY A 516 40.26 14.10 21.07
CA GLY A 516 40.90 14.18 22.39
C GLY A 516 42.42 14.38 22.28
N ASN A 517 43.19 13.33 22.57
CA ASN A 517 44.65 13.32 22.47
C ASN A 517 45.20 12.50 21.30
N ALA A 518 44.37 11.71 20.61
CA ALA A 518 44.78 10.90 19.46
C ALA A 518 44.53 11.67 18.15
N ASN A 519 45.44 11.53 17.18
CA ASN A 519 45.10 11.78 15.79
C ASN A 519 44.44 10.50 15.26
N VAL A 520 43.35 10.65 14.51
CA VAL A 520 42.63 9.56 13.85
C VAL A 520 42.67 9.84 12.35
N SER A 521 43.14 8.88 11.55
CA SER A 521 43.03 8.94 10.09
C SER A 521 41.54 8.95 9.73
N VAL A 522 41.07 10.02 9.09
CA VAL A 522 39.67 10.08 8.66
C VAL A 522 39.59 9.49 7.26
N ALA A 523 39.65 8.16 7.18
CA ALA A 523 39.33 7.31 6.03
C ALA A 523 39.53 5.84 6.45
N GLU A 524 38.54 5.21 7.09
CA GLU A 524 38.59 3.77 7.38
C GLU A 524 37.18 3.14 7.44
N THR A 525 36.69 2.69 6.28
CA THR A 525 35.59 1.73 6.06
C THR A 525 34.19 2.01 6.62
N ILE A 526 33.24 2.25 5.70
CA ILE A 526 32.22 1.22 5.40
C ILE A 526 32.44 0.80 3.93
N ASP A 527 33.30 -0.18 3.71
CA ASP A 527 33.67 -0.65 2.37
C ASP A 527 32.63 -1.65 1.84
N PRO A 528 32.13 -1.48 0.60
CA PRO A 528 32.83 -2.05 -0.56
C PRO A 528 32.82 -1.11 -1.79
N LYS A 529 33.60 -0.01 -1.75
CA LYS A 529 34.00 0.89 -2.87
C LYS A 529 34.58 2.25 -2.41
N ASP A 530 34.41 2.61 -1.15
CA ASP A 530 34.99 3.78 -0.44
C ASP A 530 34.77 5.21 -1.01
N PRO A 531 33.81 5.98 -0.46
CA PRO A 531 33.86 7.44 -0.41
C PRO A 531 34.20 7.90 1.03
N ASN A 532 35.23 8.74 1.20
CA ASN A 532 35.60 9.22 2.54
C ASN A 532 34.48 10.04 3.23
N ASP A 533 34.60 10.23 4.54
CA ASP A 533 33.81 11.20 5.36
C ASP A 533 33.95 12.68 4.90
N TYR A 534 34.66 12.95 3.80
CA TYR A 534 34.85 14.27 3.23
C TYR A 534 34.98 14.21 1.70
N THR A 535 34.53 15.27 1.04
CA THR A 535 34.83 15.52 -0.38
C THR A 535 36.05 16.42 -0.51
N VAL A 536 36.81 16.27 -1.61
CA VAL A 536 37.98 17.09 -1.93
C VAL A 536 37.73 17.90 -3.19
N THR A 537 37.97 19.20 -3.12
CA THR A 537 37.94 20.13 -4.25
C THR A 537 39.23 20.92 -4.34
N TYR A 538 39.57 21.38 -5.55
CA TYR A 538 40.77 22.17 -5.82
C TYR A 538 40.37 23.52 -6.39
N GLY A 539 40.97 24.60 -5.90
CA GLY A 539 40.75 25.95 -6.39
C GLY A 539 42.06 26.64 -6.73
N GLU A 540 42.04 27.55 -7.70
CA GLU A 540 43.18 28.43 -8.07
C GLU A 540 44.46 27.68 -8.53
N ASN A 541 44.42 26.35 -8.65
CA ASN A 541 45.56 25.43 -8.80
C ASN A 541 46.16 25.34 -10.21
N THR A 542 46.02 26.40 -11.01
CA THR A 542 46.28 26.39 -12.46
C THR A 542 47.49 27.20 -12.91
N ASP A 543 48.03 28.09 -12.06
CA ASP A 543 49.16 28.95 -12.42
C ASP A 543 49.99 29.41 -11.20
N VAL A 544 51.17 29.95 -11.47
CA VAL A 544 52.14 30.40 -10.44
C VAL A 544 51.66 31.64 -9.69
N ALA A 545 50.89 32.52 -10.33
CA ALA A 545 50.51 33.82 -9.76
C ALA A 545 49.39 33.68 -8.72
N GLN A 546 48.47 32.74 -8.92
CA GLN A 546 47.41 32.41 -7.97
C GLN A 546 47.87 31.38 -6.91
N GLY A 547 48.70 30.41 -7.30
CA GLY A 547 49.15 29.35 -6.40
C GLY A 547 48.15 28.19 -6.42
N GLY A 548 47.49 27.90 -5.30
CA GLY A 548 46.44 26.91 -5.27
C GLY A 548 45.92 26.56 -3.88
N THR A 549 44.77 25.89 -3.86
CA THR A 549 44.08 25.47 -2.64
C THR A 549 43.55 24.04 -2.76
N VAL A 550 43.52 23.34 -1.63
CA VAL A 550 42.80 22.06 -1.47
C VAL A 550 41.74 22.26 -0.40
N THR A 551 40.47 22.06 -0.74
CA THR A 551 39.33 22.22 0.18
C THR A 551 38.68 20.88 0.47
N TYR A 552 38.67 20.53 1.75
CA TYR A 552 38.05 19.34 2.34
C TYR A 552 36.72 19.75 2.96
N ALA A 553 35.61 19.15 2.52
CA ALA A 553 34.27 19.39 3.09
C ALA A 553 33.76 18.13 3.77
N PHE A 554 33.63 18.19 5.10
CA PHE A 554 33.37 17.05 5.99
C PHE A 554 31.88 16.77 6.20
N THR A 555 31.56 15.49 6.36
CA THR A 555 30.21 14.92 6.44
C THR A 555 30.14 13.76 7.43
N GLY A 556 28.93 13.26 7.71
CA GLY A 556 28.71 12.12 8.60
C GLY A 556 29.10 12.44 10.05
N ASN A 557 30.08 11.72 10.57
CA ASN A 557 30.62 11.90 11.93
C ASN A 557 31.37 13.23 12.13
N TYR A 558 31.71 13.92 11.04
CA TYR A 558 32.48 15.15 11.01
C TYR A 558 31.69 16.27 10.32
N SER A 559 32.00 17.52 10.61
CA SER A 559 31.35 18.66 9.97
C SER A 559 32.28 19.84 9.68
N GLY A 560 31.89 20.69 8.73
CA GLY A 560 32.61 21.91 8.36
C GLY A 560 33.53 21.75 7.15
N THR A 561 34.28 22.81 6.85
CA THR A 561 35.16 22.87 5.68
C THR A 561 36.55 23.36 6.07
N VAL A 562 37.58 22.72 5.54
CA VAL A 562 38.99 23.11 5.70
C VAL A 562 39.60 23.39 4.34
N THR A 563 40.13 24.59 4.14
CA THR A 563 40.92 24.95 2.95
C THR A 563 42.39 25.10 3.33
N VAL A 564 43.25 24.32 2.66
CA VAL A 564 44.70 24.38 2.83
C VAL A 564 45.32 25.00 1.57
N PRO A 565 45.99 26.16 1.67
CA PRO A 565 46.69 26.77 0.55
C PRO A 565 48.07 26.14 0.31
N PHE A 566 48.51 26.18 -0.95
CA PHE A 566 49.86 25.81 -1.39
C PHE A 566 50.38 26.81 -2.43
N SER A 567 51.70 26.90 -2.58
CA SER A 567 52.33 27.73 -3.61
C SER A 567 52.70 26.91 -4.85
N ILE A 568 52.42 27.42 -6.04
CA ILE A 568 52.98 26.87 -7.29
C ILE A 568 54.26 27.65 -7.61
N THR A 569 55.35 26.94 -7.92
CA THR A 569 56.63 27.53 -8.36
C THR A 569 56.83 27.34 -9.86
N PRO A 570 57.45 28.31 -10.58
CA PRO A 570 57.66 28.18 -12.02
C PRO A 570 58.44 26.93 -12.44
N ALA A 571 58.19 26.49 -13.66
CA ALA A 571 58.94 25.40 -14.30
C ALA A 571 60.05 25.93 -15.23
N SER A 572 61.10 25.15 -15.41
CA SER A 572 62.20 25.41 -16.35
C SER A 572 61.90 24.72 -17.69
N LEU A 573 61.97 25.45 -18.81
CA LEU A 573 61.68 24.88 -20.13
C LEU A 573 62.73 23.85 -20.55
N LEU A 574 63.96 23.99 -20.04
CA LEU A 574 65.04 23.04 -20.25
C LEU A 574 64.81 21.73 -19.49
N ASP A 575 64.36 21.80 -18.22
CA ASP A 575 64.12 20.62 -17.40
C ASP A 575 62.85 19.86 -17.82
N LEU A 576 61.88 20.57 -18.44
CA LEU A 576 60.72 20.01 -19.13
C LEU A 576 61.06 19.39 -20.50
N ASN A 577 62.32 19.48 -20.98
CA ASN A 577 62.77 19.00 -22.29
C ASN A 577 61.97 19.60 -23.46
N ALA A 578 61.69 20.91 -23.42
CA ALA A 578 60.90 21.57 -24.45
C ALA A 578 61.54 21.47 -25.85
N THR A 579 60.70 21.17 -26.84
CA THR A 579 61.02 21.21 -28.27
C THR A 579 60.72 22.61 -28.82
N VAL A 580 61.59 23.11 -29.69
CA VAL A 580 61.48 24.45 -30.28
C VAL A 580 61.62 24.37 -31.79
N THR A 581 60.64 24.93 -32.49
CA THR A 581 60.63 25.09 -33.96
C THR A 581 60.15 26.49 -34.33
N ALA A 582 60.31 26.89 -35.59
CA ALA A 582 59.66 28.09 -36.14
C ALA A 582 59.36 27.86 -37.62
N ALA A 583 58.40 28.62 -38.18
CA ALA A 583 58.11 28.54 -39.60
C ALA A 583 59.29 29.04 -40.45
N ASN A 584 59.51 28.38 -41.58
CA ASN A 584 60.35 28.90 -42.64
C ASN A 584 59.71 30.16 -43.23
N GLN A 585 60.55 31.14 -43.61
CA GLN A 585 60.11 32.47 -44.05
C GLN A 585 60.46 32.75 -45.50
N LEU A 586 59.58 33.46 -46.21
CA LEU A 586 59.82 33.86 -47.60
C LEU A 586 60.86 35.00 -47.65
N GLU A 587 61.87 34.92 -48.51
CA GLU A 587 62.98 35.89 -48.56
C GLU A 587 62.49 37.32 -48.83
N SER A 588 61.44 37.48 -49.66
CA SER A 588 60.80 38.78 -49.94
C SER A 588 60.06 39.38 -48.74
N GLU A 589 59.83 38.61 -47.68
CA GLU A 589 59.03 39.01 -46.50
C GLU A 589 59.83 38.98 -45.18
N PHE A 590 61.05 38.44 -45.20
CA PHE A 590 61.90 38.27 -44.03
C PHE A 590 62.39 39.61 -43.46
N LYS A 591 61.79 40.04 -42.34
CA LYS A 591 62.06 41.32 -41.66
C LYS A 591 63.12 41.21 -40.56
N ASN A 592 63.96 40.18 -40.57
CA ASN A 592 64.88 39.82 -39.48
C ASN A 592 64.14 39.64 -38.13
N THR A 593 63.02 38.92 -38.17
CA THR A 593 62.21 38.50 -37.02
C THR A 593 61.83 37.04 -37.21
N VAL A 594 61.78 36.25 -36.13
CA VAL A 594 61.20 34.89 -36.19
C VAL A 594 59.70 35.02 -36.48
N VAL A 595 59.10 34.02 -37.14
CA VAL A 595 57.66 33.93 -37.40
C VAL A 595 57.18 32.54 -37.02
N ASP A 596 55.99 32.48 -36.41
CA ASP A 596 55.36 31.26 -35.89
C ASP A 596 56.33 30.36 -35.09
N PRO A 597 57.03 30.92 -34.07
CA PRO A 597 57.78 30.09 -33.14
C PRO A 597 56.82 29.18 -32.38
N LYS A 598 57.15 27.89 -32.35
CA LYS A 598 56.37 26.84 -31.69
C LYS A 598 57.25 26.16 -30.67
N VAL A 599 56.92 26.38 -29.40
CA VAL A 599 57.57 25.77 -28.23
C VAL A 599 56.56 24.86 -27.58
N SER A 600 56.94 23.61 -27.34
CA SER A 600 56.07 22.63 -26.68
C SER A 600 56.87 21.59 -25.90
N TYR A 601 56.23 20.93 -24.94
CA TYR A 601 56.79 19.78 -24.23
C TYR A 601 55.68 18.77 -23.92
N THR A 602 56.05 17.57 -23.49
CA THR A 602 55.08 16.52 -23.16
C THR A 602 55.04 16.28 -21.65
N VAL A 603 53.84 16.21 -21.07
CA VAL A 603 53.61 15.92 -19.65
C VAL A 603 52.87 14.58 -19.50
N GLY A 604 53.23 13.82 -18.45
CA GLY A 604 52.72 12.47 -18.23
C GLY A 604 53.57 11.37 -18.89
N SER A 605 53.01 10.17 -18.99
CA SER A 605 53.67 8.97 -19.51
C SER A 605 52.81 8.34 -20.60
N ALA A 606 53.44 7.78 -21.63
CA ALA A 606 52.73 7.10 -22.71
C ALA A 606 51.90 5.91 -22.19
N PRO A 607 50.68 5.66 -22.72
CA PRO A 607 50.10 6.35 -23.88
C PRO A 607 49.52 7.75 -23.57
N ASN A 608 49.02 8.02 -22.37
CA ASN A 608 48.31 9.25 -21.97
C ASN A 608 49.22 10.48 -21.75
N ALA A 609 50.16 10.75 -22.67
CA ALA A 609 51.14 11.81 -22.55
C ALA A 609 50.69 13.07 -23.31
N LYS A 610 50.16 14.08 -22.60
CA LYS A 610 49.63 15.31 -23.24
C LYS A 610 50.77 16.23 -23.67
N THR A 611 50.71 16.73 -24.90
CA THR A 611 51.61 17.79 -25.39
C THR A 611 51.06 19.17 -24.99
N ILE A 612 51.87 19.94 -24.27
CA ILE A 612 51.59 21.32 -23.87
C ILE A 612 52.27 22.25 -24.88
N ASN A 613 51.47 23.02 -25.62
CA ASN A 613 51.95 24.05 -26.54
C ASN A 613 51.96 25.41 -25.83
N LEU A 614 53.01 26.21 -26.04
CA LEU A 614 53.24 27.47 -25.32
C LEU A 614 53.02 28.70 -26.21
N VAL A 615 52.63 29.82 -25.60
CA VAL A 615 52.30 31.06 -26.29
C VAL A 615 53.42 32.10 -26.15
N GLU A 616 53.91 32.63 -27.29
CA GLU A 616 54.92 33.70 -27.29
C GLU A 616 54.36 34.98 -26.64
N GLY A 617 55.15 35.61 -25.77
CA GLY A 617 54.76 36.81 -25.04
C GLY A 617 53.92 36.54 -23.78
N VAL A 618 53.56 35.28 -23.52
CA VAL A 618 52.91 34.82 -22.28
C VAL A 618 53.83 33.86 -21.53
N ASP A 619 54.08 32.70 -22.13
CA ASP A 619 54.83 31.58 -21.52
C ASP A 619 56.34 31.64 -21.80
N TYR A 620 56.74 32.34 -22.87
CA TYR A 620 58.13 32.51 -23.26
C TYR A 620 58.36 33.77 -24.08
N THR A 621 59.64 34.09 -24.29
CA THR A 621 60.11 35.19 -25.15
C THR A 621 61.19 34.67 -26.11
N VAL A 622 61.20 35.19 -27.35
CA VAL A 622 62.18 34.85 -28.38
C VAL A 622 63.35 35.85 -28.38
N VAL A 623 64.57 35.32 -28.53
CA VAL A 623 65.79 36.11 -28.72
C VAL A 623 66.48 35.65 -30.02
N GLY A 624 66.62 36.58 -30.96
CA GLY A 624 67.10 36.31 -32.32
C GLY A 624 66.23 37.04 -33.36
N PRO A 625 66.26 36.63 -34.64
CA PRO A 625 67.13 35.59 -35.22
C PRO A 625 68.57 36.08 -35.44
N THR A 626 69.50 35.12 -35.55
CA THR A 626 70.87 35.34 -36.01
C THR A 626 71.20 34.34 -37.13
N LYS A 627 72.04 34.71 -38.10
CA LYS A 627 72.39 33.78 -39.20
C LYS A 627 73.21 32.62 -38.63
N SER A 628 72.75 31.39 -38.81
CA SER A 628 73.39 30.21 -38.18
C SER A 628 74.80 30.01 -38.74
N GLY A 629 75.75 29.69 -37.86
CA GLY A 629 77.11 29.33 -38.25
C GLY A 629 77.19 27.99 -39.00
N ASN A 630 76.15 27.16 -38.87
CA ASN A 630 76.00 25.91 -39.60
C ASN A 630 75.02 26.08 -40.76
N GLN A 631 75.49 25.85 -41.99
CA GLN A 631 74.68 25.88 -43.21
C GLN A 631 74.74 24.53 -43.97
N ASN A 632 75.29 23.49 -43.35
CA ASN A 632 75.44 22.18 -44.01
C ASN A 632 74.07 21.54 -44.28
N GLY A 633 73.92 20.96 -45.47
CA GLY A 633 72.68 20.29 -45.91
C GLY A 633 71.57 21.24 -46.38
N VAL A 634 71.79 22.55 -46.39
CA VAL A 634 70.87 23.53 -46.98
C VAL A 634 71.18 23.65 -48.48
N ALA A 635 70.26 23.19 -49.33
CA ALA A 635 70.44 23.21 -50.79
C ALA A 635 69.99 24.55 -51.41
N ASP A 636 68.83 25.06 -50.96
CA ASP A 636 68.30 26.39 -51.29
C ASP A 636 67.92 27.10 -49.98
N GLY A 637 68.11 28.43 -49.94
CA GLY A 637 67.83 29.27 -48.78
C GLY A 637 69.02 29.55 -47.84
N THR A 638 68.75 30.20 -46.70
CA THR A 638 69.73 30.51 -45.63
C THR A 638 69.15 30.12 -44.27
N ARG A 639 69.92 29.40 -43.44
CA ARG A 639 69.53 29.01 -42.09
C ARG A 639 69.78 30.11 -41.06
N TYR A 640 68.79 30.35 -40.20
CA TYR A 640 68.87 31.22 -39.03
C TYR A 640 68.61 30.43 -37.74
N ALA A 641 69.18 30.91 -36.65
CA ALA A 641 69.07 30.34 -35.30
C ALA A 641 68.55 31.39 -34.31
N PHE A 642 67.80 30.94 -33.33
CA PHE A 642 67.22 31.74 -32.25
C PHE A 642 67.20 30.93 -30.94
N THR A 643 66.88 31.58 -29.83
CA THR A 643 66.69 30.92 -28.53
C THR A 643 65.42 31.42 -27.87
N VAL A 644 64.69 30.53 -27.19
CA VAL A 644 63.53 30.90 -26.36
C VAL A 644 63.90 30.86 -24.87
N LYS A 645 63.21 31.69 -24.09
CA LYS A 645 63.32 31.74 -22.63
C LYS A 645 61.94 31.84 -21.99
N GLY A 646 61.66 30.98 -21.02
CA GLY A 646 60.42 30.92 -20.26
C GLY A 646 60.10 32.20 -19.48
N MET A 647 58.80 32.47 -19.35
CA MET A 647 58.20 33.63 -18.69
C MET A 647 56.89 33.23 -17.97
N GLY A 648 56.46 34.03 -16.99
CA GLY A 648 55.21 33.81 -16.27
C GLY A 648 55.23 32.52 -15.44
N ASN A 649 54.45 31.53 -15.87
CA ASN A 649 54.41 30.19 -15.25
C ASN A 649 55.68 29.38 -15.48
N TYR A 650 56.50 29.80 -16.44
CA TYR A 650 57.81 29.24 -16.70
C TYR A 650 58.89 30.26 -16.27
N SER A 651 59.95 29.81 -15.62
CA SER A 651 61.09 30.68 -15.33
C SER A 651 62.39 29.93 -15.48
N ASP A 652 63.14 30.30 -16.51
CA ASP A 652 64.50 29.84 -16.69
C ASP A 652 65.47 30.76 -15.92
N ALA A 653 66.38 30.14 -15.16
CA ALA A 653 67.59 30.82 -14.71
C ALA A 653 68.35 31.39 -15.92
N ALA A 654 69.10 32.49 -15.76
CA ALA A 654 69.62 33.28 -16.89
C ALA A 654 70.56 32.54 -17.88
N SER A 655 70.95 31.29 -17.59
CA SER A 655 71.74 30.40 -18.44
C SER A 655 70.95 29.28 -19.13
N ALA A 656 69.69 29.05 -18.76
CA ALA A 656 68.81 28.10 -19.43
C ALA A 656 68.02 28.84 -20.52
N VAL A 657 68.28 28.49 -21.76
CA VAL A 657 67.53 28.93 -22.94
C VAL A 657 67.49 27.76 -23.93
N VAL A 658 66.35 27.56 -24.59
CA VAL A 658 66.17 26.42 -25.50
C VAL A 658 66.39 26.88 -26.94
N PRO A 659 67.29 26.25 -27.73
CA PRO A 659 67.64 26.71 -29.07
C PRO A 659 66.65 26.23 -30.14
N GLY A 660 66.45 27.05 -31.18
CA GLY A 660 65.68 26.71 -32.38
C GLY A 660 66.34 27.22 -33.66
N GLU A 661 66.00 26.62 -34.80
CA GLU A 661 66.46 27.03 -36.14
C GLU A 661 65.30 27.03 -37.15
N PHE A 662 65.42 27.84 -38.20
CA PHE A 662 64.52 27.87 -39.37
C PHE A 662 65.28 28.31 -40.64
N LEU A 663 64.62 28.25 -41.81
CA LEU A 663 65.18 28.65 -43.10
C LEU A 663 64.44 29.85 -43.70
N VAL A 664 65.20 30.74 -44.34
CA VAL A 664 64.69 31.80 -45.24
C VAL A 664 64.90 31.32 -46.68
N THR A 665 63.85 31.34 -47.50
CA THR A 665 63.78 30.67 -48.82
C THR A 665 62.90 31.45 -49.80
N ASP A 666 63.02 31.22 -51.11
CA ASP A 666 62.17 31.85 -52.15
C ASP A 666 60.91 31.02 -52.50
N LYS A 667 60.75 29.82 -51.92
CA LYS A 667 59.66 28.87 -52.24
C LYS A 667 58.55 28.93 -51.19
N THR A 668 57.29 29.06 -51.62
CA THR A 668 56.10 29.02 -50.75
C THR A 668 55.26 27.75 -50.97
N ILE A 669 54.64 27.26 -49.90
CA ILE A 669 53.73 26.10 -49.89
C ILE A 669 52.35 26.43 -50.50
N GLU A 670 51.84 27.65 -50.26
CA GLU A 670 50.50 28.13 -50.67
C GLU A 670 50.31 28.15 -52.20
N GLY A 671 51.40 28.36 -52.94
CA GLY A 671 51.42 28.33 -54.41
C GLY A 671 51.62 26.94 -55.01
N MET A 672 52.04 25.94 -54.21
CA MET A 672 52.56 24.66 -54.70
C MET A 672 51.64 23.46 -54.40
N TYR A 673 50.80 23.57 -53.37
CA TYR A 673 49.99 22.45 -52.88
C TYR A 673 48.54 22.85 -52.60
N ASP A 674 47.65 21.87 -52.64
CA ASP A 674 46.27 21.92 -52.14
C ASP A 674 46.14 20.93 -50.96
N VAL A 675 45.32 21.25 -49.96
CA VAL A 675 45.17 20.47 -48.71
C VAL A 675 43.72 20.03 -48.58
N VAL A 676 43.50 18.74 -48.29
CA VAL A 676 42.19 18.15 -48.05
C VAL A 676 42.19 17.52 -46.66
N VAL A 677 41.19 17.89 -45.84
CA VAL A 677 40.87 17.23 -44.57
C VAL A 677 39.66 16.34 -44.82
N GLU A 678 39.66 15.11 -44.32
CA GLU A 678 38.51 14.20 -44.45
C GLU A 678 37.42 14.58 -43.43
N GLU A 679 36.15 14.40 -43.80
CA GLU A 679 35.05 15.14 -43.20
C GLU A 679 34.56 14.51 -41.88
N GLY A 680 34.68 15.28 -40.79
CA GLY A 680 34.03 14.99 -39.51
C GLY A 680 34.98 14.65 -38.36
N SER A 681 34.65 15.17 -37.18
CA SER A 681 35.19 14.72 -35.90
C SER A 681 34.12 14.90 -34.82
N VAL A 682 34.17 14.08 -33.78
CA VAL A 682 33.34 14.21 -32.59
C VAL A 682 34.27 14.55 -31.43
N TYR A 683 33.79 15.35 -30.48
CA TYR A 683 34.52 15.63 -29.25
C TYR A 683 34.79 14.33 -28.49
N ASP A 684 36.01 14.20 -27.96
CA ASP A 684 36.39 13.15 -27.02
C ASP A 684 37.11 13.80 -25.83
N PRO A 685 36.77 13.44 -24.58
CA PRO A 685 37.43 14.01 -23.40
C PRO A 685 38.86 13.50 -23.17
N ASP A 686 39.22 12.33 -23.71
CA ASP A 686 40.54 11.71 -23.52
C ASP A 686 41.55 12.11 -24.61
N GLU A 687 41.11 12.35 -25.85
CA GLU A 687 41.99 12.68 -26.99
C GLU A 687 41.50 13.87 -27.85
N PRO A 688 42.40 14.80 -28.26
CA PRO A 688 42.02 15.95 -29.09
C PRO A 688 41.78 15.53 -30.56
N ALA A 689 40.83 16.17 -31.23
CA ALA A 689 40.40 15.78 -32.57
C ALA A 689 41.52 15.95 -33.62
N THR A 690 41.86 14.86 -34.32
CA THR A 690 42.90 14.84 -35.37
C THR A 690 42.41 14.08 -36.61
N PRO A 691 41.50 14.66 -37.41
CA PRO A 691 40.98 14.01 -38.62
C PRO A 691 42.09 13.71 -39.64
N ASP A 692 41.93 12.64 -40.40
CA ASP A 692 42.85 12.30 -41.49
C ASP A 692 42.89 13.42 -42.54
N PHE A 693 44.08 13.68 -43.09
CA PHE A 693 44.28 14.73 -44.09
C PHE A 693 45.34 14.34 -45.12
N LYS A 694 45.27 14.94 -46.30
CA LYS A 694 46.20 14.72 -47.41
C LYS A 694 46.60 16.05 -48.05
N VAL A 695 47.86 16.12 -48.48
CA VAL A 695 48.46 17.30 -49.14
C VAL A 695 48.88 16.88 -50.54
N TYR A 696 48.29 17.50 -51.56
CA TYR A 696 48.52 17.17 -52.97
C TYR A 696 49.25 18.30 -53.70
N LEU A 697 50.01 17.98 -54.74
CA LEU A 697 50.49 18.99 -55.69
C LEU A 697 49.31 19.76 -56.30
N LYS A 698 49.44 21.08 -56.43
CA LYS A 698 48.33 21.98 -56.76
C LYS A 698 47.64 21.61 -58.07
N GLY A 699 46.33 21.36 -58.01
CA GLY A 699 45.52 20.89 -59.12
C GLY A 699 45.60 19.38 -59.42
N SER A 700 46.29 18.59 -58.59
CA SER A 700 46.26 17.12 -58.62
C SER A 700 45.40 16.56 -57.48
N THR A 701 44.84 15.36 -57.68
CA THR A 701 44.13 14.59 -56.65
C THR A 701 44.79 13.21 -56.42
N THR A 702 46.01 13.01 -56.94
CA THR A 702 46.74 11.74 -56.87
C THR A 702 48.22 11.89 -56.51
N ASP A 703 48.82 13.05 -56.76
CA ASP A 703 50.25 13.28 -56.53
C ASP A 703 50.48 13.92 -55.15
N GLU A 704 50.64 13.09 -54.13
CA GLU A 704 50.86 13.52 -52.74
C GLU A 704 52.21 14.22 -52.54
N ALA A 705 52.22 15.21 -51.64
CA ALA A 705 53.39 15.98 -51.29
C ALA A 705 54.39 15.16 -50.45
N PRO A 706 55.70 15.23 -50.72
CA PRO A 706 56.69 14.63 -49.84
C PRO A 706 56.61 15.24 -48.44
N ALA A 707 56.46 14.40 -47.41
CA ALA A 707 56.37 14.83 -46.00
C ALA A 707 57.63 15.57 -45.47
N SER A 708 58.71 15.64 -46.25
CA SER A 708 59.86 16.51 -46.01
C SER A 708 59.62 17.99 -46.31
N ASN A 709 58.53 18.32 -47.02
CA ASN A 709 58.26 19.65 -47.58
C ASN A 709 57.29 20.48 -46.75
N TYR A 710 56.61 19.86 -45.78
CA TYR A 710 55.66 20.49 -44.89
C TYR A 710 55.73 19.91 -43.48
N SER A 711 55.29 20.70 -42.50
CA SER A 711 54.93 20.23 -41.16
C SER A 711 53.47 20.59 -40.89
N PHE A 712 52.85 20.00 -39.88
CA PHE A 712 51.46 20.28 -39.53
C PHE A 712 51.30 20.49 -38.03
N SER A 713 50.28 21.27 -37.67
CA SER A 713 49.84 21.51 -36.30
C SER A 713 48.32 21.72 -36.29
N TRP A 714 47.69 21.50 -35.14
CA TRP A 714 46.25 21.68 -34.95
C TRP A 714 45.98 22.92 -34.07
N GLU A 715 44.87 23.61 -34.31
CA GLU A 715 44.38 24.71 -33.49
C GLU A 715 42.90 24.50 -33.11
N ASN A 716 42.53 24.91 -31.88
CA ASN A 716 41.18 24.80 -31.31
C ASN A 716 40.55 23.38 -31.32
N ASN A 717 41.36 22.31 -31.33
CA ASN A 717 40.88 20.94 -31.54
C ASN A 717 40.62 20.12 -30.25
N GLU A 718 40.65 20.73 -29.07
CA GLU A 718 40.41 20.05 -27.79
C GLU A 718 38.94 20.04 -27.32
N ASN A 719 38.05 20.81 -27.96
CA ASN A 719 36.65 20.99 -27.52
C ASN A 719 35.70 20.89 -28.72
N ALA A 720 34.40 20.74 -28.46
CA ALA A 720 33.38 20.87 -29.49
C ALA A 720 33.40 22.30 -30.09
N THR A 721 33.23 22.40 -31.41
CA THR A 721 33.35 23.67 -32.16
C THR A 721 32.03 24.06 -32.85
N THR A 722 32.01 25.25 -33.45
CA THR A 722 30.83 25.80 -34.13
C THR A 722 31.23 26.45 -35.46
N GLU A 723 30.25 26.77 -36.31
CA GLU A 723 30.51 27.41 -37.62
C GLU A 723 31.25 28.76 -37.49
N ASP A 724 30.92 29.55 -36.45
CA ASP A 724 31.58 30.82 -36.12
C ASP A 724 32.94 30.66 -35.41
N ALA A 725 33.25 29.47 -34.88
CA ALA A 725 34.49 29.17 -34.15
C ALA A 725 34.98 27.72 -34.43
N PRO A 726 35.52 27.46 -35.63
CA PRO A 726 36.01 26.14 -36.04
C PRO A 726 37.37 25.77 -35.43
N ALA A 727 37.71 24.49 -35.53
CA ALA A 727 39.08 23.99 -35.39
C ALA A 727 39.83 24.13 -36.72
N TYR A 728 41.16 24.12 -36.70
CA TYR A 728 41.99 24.24 -37.91
C TYR A 728 43.10 23.19 -37.98
N LEU A 729 43.26 22.59 -39.15
CA LEU A 729 44.54 22.02 -39.59
C LEU A 729 45.41 23.15 -40.12
N VAL A 730 46.66 23.23 -39.66
CA VAL A 730 47.62 24.27 -40.04
C VAL A 730 48.85 23.60 -40.65
N ILE A 731 48.91 23.60 -41.99
CA ILE A 731 50.04 23.10 -42.78
C ILE A 731 51.04 24.23 -42.97
N ASN A 732 52.30 24.00 -42.59
CA ASN A 732 53.39 24.98 -42.62
C ASN A 732 54.48 24.52 -43.59
N GLY A 733 55.11 25.44 -44.32
CA GLY A 733 56.27 25.12 -45.16
C GLY A 733 57.43 24.59 -44.32
N ALA A 734 57.98 23.43 -44.73
CA ALA A 734 59.14 22.82 -44.11
C ALA A 734 60.20 22.43 -45.16
N GLY A 735 61.37 21.97 -44.69
CA GLY A 735 62.51 21.72 -45.57
C GLY A 735 62.92 23.01 -46.29
N GLN A 736 62.71 23.06 -47.60
CA GLN A 736 63.04 24.22 -48.45
C GLN A 736 61.87 25.20 -48.70
N TYR A 737 60.68 24.98 -48.13
CA TYR A 737 59.48 25.80 -48.38
C TYR A 737 59.10 26.63 -47.16
N ALA A 738 58.49 27.79 -47.39
CA ALA A 738 57.91 28.73 -46.42
C ALA A 738 56.38 28.87 -46.62
N GLY A 739 55.72 29.71 -45.82
CA GLY A 739 54.29 29.99 -45.91
C GLY A 739 53.41 29.01 -45.13
N GLN A 740 52.11 29.25 -45.12
CA GLN A 740 51.13 28.51 -44.30
C GLN A 740 49.77 28.38 -44.98
N VAL A 741 49.16 27.19 -44.90
CA VAL A 741 47.77 26.93 -45.30
C VAL A 741 46.97 26.49 -44.08
N LYS A 742 45.91 27.22 -43.74
CA LYS A 742 44.93 26.82 -42.72
C LYS A 742 43.67 26.27 -43.37
N VAL A 743 43.21 25.10 -42.92
CA VAL A 743 41.96 24.46 -43.36
C VAL A 743 41.05 24.27 -42.15
N PRO A 744 39.85 24.87 -42.12
CA PRO A 744 38.92 24.70 -41.00
C PRO A 744 38.24 23.33 -41.03
N PHE A 745 37.90 22.80 -39.85
CA PHE A 745 37.05 21.64 -39.66
C PHE A 745 36.14 21.81 -38.43
N GLN A 746 35.15 20.93 -38.29
CA GLN A 746 34.15 20.96 -37.22
C GLN A 746 34.26 19.73 -36.32
N ILE A 747 34.01 19.93 -35.03
CA ILE A 747 34.06 18.92 -33.97
C ILE A 747 32.68 18.91 -33.29
N ALA A 748 31.89 17.87 -33.52
CA ALA A 748 30.53 17.77 -32.98
C ALA A 748 30.54 17.45 -31.47
N PRO A 749 29.63 18.03 -30.66
CA PRO A 749 29.51 17.70 -29.24
C PRO A 749 28.92 16.30 -29.02
N LEU A 750 29.12 15.77 -27.82
CA LEU A 750 28.60 14.46 -27.40
C LEU A 750 27.16 14.57 -26.88
N GLU A 751 26.24 13.87 -27.53
CA GLU A 751 24.81 13.85 -27.20
C GLU A 751 24.52 12.86 -26.07
N LEU A 752 23.89 13.37 -25.01
CA LEU A 752 23.43 12.62 -23.85
C LEU A 752 21.90 12.49 -23.87
N SER A 753 21.41 11.27 -23.62
CA SER A 753 19.99 10.97 -23.47
C SER A 753 19.76 9.93 -22.37
N ASP A 754 18.52 9.60 -22.06
CA ASP A 754 18.19 8.50 -21.13
C ASP A 754 18.79 7.15 -21.58
N ALA A 755 18.98 6.96 -22.90
CA ALA A 755 19.64 5.79 -23.45
C ALA A 755 21.16 5.73 -23.15
N SER A 756 21.78 6.85 -22.74
CA SER A 756 23.17 6.91 -22.31
C SER A 756 23.41 6.22 -20.95
N ASN A 757 22.35 5.94 -20.18
CA ASN A 757 22.41 5.15 -18.95
C ASN A 757 22.36 3.63 -19.24
N VAL A 758 23.31 3.15 -20.06
CA VAL A 758 23.28 1.80 -20.64
C VAL A 758 23.28 0.72 -19.55
N LYS A 759 22.14 0.03 -19.40
CA LYS A 759 21.90 -1.01 -18.37
C LYS A 759 22.07 -0.51 -16.93
N GLY A 760 21.76 0.76 -16.67
CA GLY A 760 21.99 1.37 -15.36
C GLY A 760 23.49 1.58 -15.10
N SER A 761 24.21 2.11 -16.09
CA SER A 761 25.62 2.45 -16.00
C SER A 761 25.89 3.62 -15.03
N VAL A 762 24.89 4.45 -14.76
CA VAL A 762 24.90 5.43 -13.67
C VAL A 762 24.38 4.79 -12.39
N LYS A 763 25.07 5.01 -11.27
CA LYS A 763 24.74 4.44 -9.95
C LYS A 763 24.29 5.52 -8.98
N LEU A 764 23.13 5.31 -8.37
CA LEU A 764 22.59 6.15 -7.30
C LEU A 764 22.90 5.55 -5.93
N VAL A 765 23.11 6.42 -4.93
CA VAL A 765 23.34 6.09 -3.53
C VAL A 765 22.17 6.65 -2.71
N GLY A 766 21.54 5.81 -1.88
CA GLY A 766 20.33 6.17 -1.13
C GLY A 766 19.04 6.12 -1.94
N ALA A 767 18.98 5.31 -3.01
CA ALA A 767 17.79 5.14 -3.88
C ALA A 767 16.90 3.94 -3.51
N GLU A 768 17.29 3.14 -2.52
CA GLU A 768 16.58 1.94 -2.09
C GLU A 768 15.77 2.21 -0.81
N GLY A 769 14.63 1.53 -0.64
CA GLY A 769 13.80 1.64 0.56
C GLY A 769 13.04 2.97 0.75
N LEU A 770 13.04 3.88 -0.24
CA LEU A 770 12.37 5.17 -0.14
C LEU A 770 10.84 5.00 -0.10
N VAL A 771 10.20 5.63 0.89
CA VAL A 771 8.74 5.65 1.09
C VAL A 771 8.27 7.10 1.21
N TYR A 772 7.09 7.41 0.70
CA TYR A 772 6.49 8.74 0.81
C TYR A 772 6.37 9.20 2.27
N ASN A 773 7.02 10.31 2.61
CA ASN A 773 7.04 10.88 3.97
C ASN A 773 6.71 12.38 3.99
N GLY A 774 6.22 12.93 2.87
CA GLY A 774 5.91 14.36 2.71
C GLY A 774 7.13 15.30 2.64
N LYS A 775 8.36 14.77 2.56
CA LYS A 775 9.61 15.53 2.41
C LYS A 775 10.31 15.16 1.10
N GLU A 776 11.25 16.00 0.70
CA GLU A 776 12.09 15.78 -0.47
C GLU A 776 13.18 14.74 -0.19
N GLN A 777 13.27 13.74 -1.08
CA GLN A 777 14.13 12.56 -1.03
C GLN A 777 14.83 12.43 -2.39
N VAL A 778 16.11 12.82 -2.44
CA VAL A 778 16.91 12.85 -3.68
C VAL A 778 18.19 12.04 -3.47
N PRO A 779 18.31 10.85 -4.10
CA PRO A 779 19.54 10.06 -4.12
C PRO A 779 20.70 10.79 -4.79
N THR A 780 21.93 10.46 -4.41
CA THR A 780 23.15 11.08 -4.99
C THR A 780 23.80 10.18 -6.03
N VAL A 781 24.47 10.75 -7.04
CA VAL A 781 25.20 9.97 -8.06
C VAL A 781 26.59 9.57 -7.54
N SER A 782 26.92 8.28 -7.56
CA SER A 782 28.30 7.83 -7.31
C SER A 782 29.16 8.09 -8.55
N ILE A 783 29.79 9.26 -8.62
CA ILE A 783 30.61 9.74 -9.75
C ILE A 783 31.69 8.73 -10.17
N LYS A 784 32.30 8.02 -9.19
CA LYS A 784 33.35 7.01 -9.43
C LYS A 784 32.83 5.67 -10.01
N ASP A 785 31.58 5.31 -9.72
CA ASP A 785 30.95 4.05 -10.13
C ASP A 785 30.11 4.21 -11.41
N SER A 786 29.98 5.43 -11.90
CA SER A 786 29.02 5.81 -12.92
C SER A 786 29.68 6.11 -14.26
N GLN A 787 29.08 5.59 -15.32
CA GLN A 787 29.47 5.84 -16.71
C GLN A 787 28.26 6.25 -17.55
N VAL A 788 28.49 7.02 -18.61
CA VAL A 788 27.49 7.36 -19.63
C VAL A 788 28.03 7.04 -21.02
N THR A 789 27.17 6.53 -21.90
CA THR A 789 27.52 6.29 -23.32
C THR A 789 26.82 7.33 -24.19
N PRO A 790 27.56 8.28 -24.81
CA PRO A 790 26.96 9.22 -25.75
C PRO A 790 26.27 8.51 -26.92
N VAL A 791 25.19 9.10 -27.45
CA VAL A 791 24.34 8.47 -28.48
C VAL A 791 24.67 8.89 -29.92
N ASN A 792 25.74 9.67 -30.13
CA ASN A 792 26.24 10.02 -31.46
C ASN A 792 26.51 8.75 -32.28
N LYS A 793 25.91 8.68 -33.46
CA LYS A 793 25.99 7.54 -34.38
C LYS A 793 27.41 7.09 -34.72
N ASP A 794 28.36 8.03 -34.70
CA ASP A 794 29.71 7.86 -35.21
C ASP A 794 30.75 7.61 -34.09
N ARG A 795 30.31 7.52 -32.81
CA ARG A 795 31.10 6.96 -31.70
C ARG A 795 30.87 5.44 -31.62
N ASP A 796 31.90 4.69 -31.24
CA ASP A 796 31.90 3.22 -31.16
C ASP A 796 31.06 2.61 -30.01
N ASN A 797 30.29 3.41 -29.28
CA ASN A 797 29.59 3.10 -28.01
C ASN A 797 30.51 2.92 -26.79
N THR A 798 31.80 3.32 -26.84
CA THR A 798 32.68 3.31 -25.66
C THR A 798 32.12 4.25 -24.57
N PRO A 799 31.82 3.72 -23.34
CA PRO A 799 31.33 4.52 -22.23
C PRO A 799 32.39 5.47 -21.66
N ILE A 800 31.94 6.63 -21.21
CA ILE A 800 32.76 7.67 -20.57
C ILE A 800 32.48 7.65 -19.06
N SER A 801 33.54 7.74 -18.25
CA SER A 801 33.48 7.80 -16.79
C SER A 801 33.06 9.19 -16.30
N LEU A 802 32.05 9.27 -15.43
CA LEU A 802 31.56 10.57 -14.91
C LEU A 802 32.62 11.34 -14.10
N LYS A 803 33.61 10.64 -13.55
CA LYS A 803 34.77 11.24 -12.86
C LYS A 803 35.61 12.10 -13.79
N ASP A 804 35.76 11.68 -15.04
CA ASP A 804 36.76 12.21 -15.96
C ASP A 804 36.18 13.36 -16.82
N ILE A 805 34.84 13.45 -16.90
CA ILE A 805 34.07 14.59 -17.44
C ILE A 805 33.37 15.44 -16.34
N ALA A 806 33.81 15.31 -15.08
CA ALA A 806 33.16 15.97 -13.93
C ALA A 806 33.17 17.51 -14.01
N ASP A 807 34.08 18.09 -14.79
CA ASP A 807 34.15 19.54 -15.03
C ASP A 807 33.20 20.01 -16.17
N ASP A 808 32.71 19.11 -17.03
CA ASP A 808 31.82 19.38 -18.18
C ASP A 808 30.33 19.17 -17.90
N ILE A 809 29.97 18.59 -16.75
CA ILE A 809 28.59 18.24 -16.36
C ILE A 809 28.18 18.88 -15.02
N THR A 810 26.89 18.80 -14.70
CA THR A 810 26.37 19.04 -13.34
C THR A 810 25.14 18.16 -13.08
N PHE A 811 24.77 18.01 -11.81
CA PHE A 811 23.68 17.15 -11.34
C PHE A 811 22.47 17.96 -10.87
N GLY A 812 21.28 17.41 -11.10
CA GLY A 812 20.00 17.93 -10.62
C GLY A 812 18.99 16.81 -10.36
N HIS A 813 17.72 17.15 -10.21
CA HIS A 813 16.62 16.18 -10.05
C HIS A 813 15.31 16.69 -10.65
N GLU A 814 14.41 15.77 -10.96
CA GLU A 814 13.00 16.02 -11.26
C GLU A 814 12.14 15.11 -10.35
N GLY A 815 11.23 15.69 -9.58
CA GLY A 815 10.51 14.96 -8.54
C GLY A 815 11.32 14.83 -7.24
N GLY A 816 11.06 13.76 -6.49
CA GLY A 816 11.68 13.48 -5.20
C GLY A 816 10.78 13.67 -3.97
N VAL A 817 9.55 14.18 -4.12
CA VAL A 817 8.61 14.37 -2.99
C VAL A 817 7.44 13.39 -3.00
N ASN A 818 6.85 13.15 -4.18
CA ASN A 818 5.68 12.29 -4.37
C ASN A 818 6.08 10.85 -4.67
N ALA A 819 5.14 9.92 -4.46
CA ALA A 819 5.35 8.50 -4.78
C ALA A 819 5.39 8.23 -6.30
N GLY A 820 6.05 7.13 -6.68
CA GLY A 820 6.34 6.73 -8.05
C GLY A 820 7.71 7.21 -8.55
N THR A 821 7.90 7.13 -9.87
CA THR A 821 9.19 7.42 -10.52
C THR A 821 9.57 8.89 -10.40
N SER A 822 10.69 9.16 -9.75
CA SER A 822 11.42 10.43 -9.77
C SER A 822 12.77 10.23 -10.47
N TYR A 823 13.45 11.31 -10.84
CA TYR A 823 14.69 11.24 -11.63
C TYR A 823 15.80 12.06 -11.02
N VAL A 824 17.01 11.51 -10.99
CA VAL A 824 18.25 12.28 -10.89
C VAL A 824 18.71 12.63 -12.30
N THR A 825 19.06 13.89 -12.56
CA THR A 825 19.42 14.38 -13.89
C THR A 825 20.90 14.70 -13.98
N ILE A 826 21.51 14.32 -15.11
CA ILE A 826 22.87 14.75 -15.50
C ILE A 826 22.70 15.68 -16.70
N VAL A 827 23.17 16.93 -16.57
CA VAL A 827 23.06 17.95 -17.62
C VAL A 827 24.43 18.54 -17.98
N PRO A 828 24.67 18.91 -19.25
CA PRO A 828 25.87 19.63 -19.66
C PRO A 828 26.04 20.98 -18.94
N LYS A 829 27.28 21.32 -18.62
CA LYS A 829 27.72 22.58 -18.00
C LYS A 829 28.44 23.50 -18.99
N ASN A 830 28.90 22.96 -20.13
CA ASN A 830 29.54 23.68 -21.23
C ASN A 830 29.06 23.13 -22.59
N GLY A 831 29.70 23.56 -23.69
CA GLY A 831 29.32 23.18 -25.06
C GLY A 831 29.84 21.82 -25.55
N ASN A 832 30.63 21.08 -24.76
CA ASN A 832 31.20 19.79 -25.17
C ASN A 832 30.15 18.66 -25.22
N PHE A 833 29.07 18.80 -24.44
CA PHE A 833 27.97 17.86 -24.38
C PHE A 833 26.63 18.56 -24.69
N THR A 834 25.67 17.80 -25.20
CA THR A 834 24.28 18.25 -25.45
C THR A 834 23.28 17.25 -24.88
N GLY A 835 22.01 17.66 -24.73
CA GLY A 835 20.97 16.81 -24.16
C GLY A 835 21.05 16.69 -22.64
N GLN A 836 20.60 15.55 -22.09
CA GLN A 836 20.63 15.23 -20.65
C GLN A 836 20.37 13.73 -20.41
N VAL A 837 20.85 13.18 -19.29
CA VAL A 837 20.53 11.80 -18.86
C VAL A 837 19.59 11.86 -17.66
N LYS A 838 18.44 11.19 -17.73
CA LYS A 838 17.58 10.93 -16.56
C LYS A 838 17.81 9.53 -16.00
N VAL A 839 18.03 9.46 -14.69
CA VAL A 839 18.25 8.21 -13.95
C VAL A 839 17.07 8.01 -13.00
N PRO A 840 16.17 7.05 -13.29
CA PRO A 840 14.97 6.85 -12.47
C PRO A 840 15.31 6.24 -11.10
N TYR A 841 14.53 6.65 -10.10
CA TYR A 841 14.40 5.99 -8.80
C TYR A 841 12.93 6.02 -8.38
N GLU A 842 12.51 5.07 -7.54
CA GLU A 842 11.12 4.93 -7.10
C GLU A 842 10.97 5.37 -5.64
N ILE A 843 9.91 6.12 -5.35
CA ILE A 843 9.43 6.37 -3.98
C ILE A 843 8.15 5.56 -3.79
N ALA A 844 8.14 4.59 -2.88
CA ALA A 844 6.96 3.78 -2.61
C ALA A 844 5.84 4.62 -1.96
N PRO A 845 4.54 4.44 -2.30
CA PRO A 845 3.47 5.17 -1.65
C PRO A 845 3.20 4.65 -0.23
N ALA A 846 3.00 5.56 0.73
CA ALA A 846 2.86 5.22 2.14
C ALA A 846 1.55 4.44 2.41
N GLU A 847 1.60 3.41 3.24
CA GLU A 847 0.40 2.65 3.59
C GLU A 847 -0.49 3.41 4.59
N LEU A 848 -1.79 3.51 4.32
CA LEU A 848 -2.75 4.04 5.29
C LEU A 848 -3.00 3.01 6.40
N ALA A 849 -2.57 3.33 7.62
CA ALA A 849 -2.83 2.56 8.82
C ALA A 849 -4.22 2.89 9.42
N ALA A 850 -4.68 2.05 10.35
CA ALA A 850 -6.00 2.18 10.96
C ALA A 850 -6.24 3.56 11.62
N ASP A 851 -5.22 4.17 12.21
CA ASP A 851 -5.35 5.46 12.91
C ASP A 851 -5.31 6.68 11.97
N ASN A 852 -4.90 6.49 10.71
CA ASN A 852 -5.01 7.54 9.69
C ASN A 852 -6.46 7.85 9.30
N VAL A 853 -7.45 7.01 9.67
CA VAL A 853 -8.86 7.12 9.23
C VAL A 853 -9.84 7.19 10.39
N ALA A 854 -10.60 8.28 10.46
CA ALA A 854 -11.70 8.48 11.41
C ALA A 854 -13.05 8.65 10.68
N VAL A 855 -14.16 8.26 11.33
CA VAL A 855 -15.51 8.47 10.79
C VAL A 855 -16.00 9.86 11.20
N ALA A 856 -16.36 10.69 10.23
CA ALA A 856 -16.66 12.11 10.40
C ALA A 856 -18.15 12.42 10.68
N GLY A 857 -18.95 11.40 11.00
CA GLY A 857 -20.37 11.53 11.33
C GLY A 857 -21.25 10.50 10.61
N SER A 858 -22.54 10.83 10.46
CA SER A 858 -23.49 10.04 9.67
C SER A 858 -23.83 10.74 8.36
N THR A 859 -23.94 9.99 7.26
CA THR A 859 -24.27 10.53 5.93
C THR A 859 -25.71 10.26 5.51
N ALA A 860 -26.14 11.03 4.51
CA ALA A 860 -27.45 10.89 3.87
C ALA A 860 -27.47 9.72 2.87
N PRO A 861 -28.66 9.21 2.48
CA PRO A 861 -28.79 8.08 1.56
C PRO A 861 -28.22 8.37 0.17
N GLY A 862 -27.52 7.40 -0.41
CA GLY A 862 -26.91 7.53 -1.75
C GLY A 862 -25.66 8.40 -1.80
N VAL A 863 -25.05 8.69 -0.65
CA VAL A 863 -23.73 9.33 -0.51
C VAL A 863 -22.83 8.40 0.30
N ASP A 864 -21.54 8.33 -0.02
CA ASP A 864 -20.58 7.52 0.72
C ASP A 864 -20.43 7.97 2.20
N ALA A 865 -19.86 7.09 3.01
CA ALA A 865 -19.56 7.34 4.41
C ALA A 865 -18.66 8.57 4.59
N ALA A 866 -19.10 9.52 5.43
CA ALA A 866 -18.26 10.66 5.80
C ALA A 866 -17.07 10.18 6.64
N VAL A 867 -15.86 10.35 6.12
CA VAL A 867 -14.59 10.03 6.80
C VAL A 867 -13.64 11.22 6.76
N SER A 868 -12.75 11.29 7.75
CA SER A 868 -11.59 12.17 7.80
C SER A 868 -10.35 11.30 7.71
N VAL A 869 -9.39 11.69 6.86
CA VAL A 869 -8.13 10.96 6.70
C VAL A 869 -6.95 11.91 6.88
N THR A 870 -5.95 11.49 7.65
CA THR A 870 -4.79 12.31 8.04
C THR A 870 -3.49 11.51 8.01
N PHE A 871 -2.42 12.09 7.48
CA PHE A 871 -1.06 11.56 7.54
C PHE A 871 -0.17 12.53 8.32
N GLY A 872 0.32 12.10 9.49
CA GLY A 872 0.82 13.03 10.50
C GLY A 872 -0.24 14.08 10.85
N GLU A 873 0.17 15.35 10.92
CA GLU A 873 -0.74 16.49 11.13
C GLU A 873 -1.51 16.92 9.85
N THR A 874 -1.23 16.31 8.68
CA THR A 874 -1.77 16.76 7.38
C THR A 874 -3.07 16.04 7.05
N ALA A 875 -4.15 16.79 6.80
CA ALA A 875 -5.41 16.25 6.28
C ALA A 875 -5.29 15.92 4.78
N LEU A 876 -5.73 14.73 4.39
CA LEU A 876 -5.64 14.22 3.03
C LEU A 876 -6.89 14.57 2.19
N ALA A 877 -6.75 14.60 0.86
CA ALA A 877 -7.81 14.96 -0.08
C ALA A 877 -8.51 13.72 -0.68
N ALA A 878 -9.81 13.58 -0.41
CA ALA A 878 -10.66 12.58 -1.03
C ALA A 878 -10.67 12.72 -2.57
N GLY A 879 -10.49 11.60 -3.28
CA GLY A 879 -10.38 11.54 -4.74
C GLY A 879 -8.97 11.83 -5.29
N THR A 880 -7.99 12.11 -4.43
CA THR A 880 -6.57 12.27 -4.82
C THR A 880 -5.68 11.36 -3.98
N ASP A 881 -5.73 11.51 -2.66
CA ASP A 881 -4.90 10.75 -1.71
C ASP A 881 -5.57 9.47 -1.20
N TYR A 882 -6.90 9.40 -1.28
CA TYR A 882 -7.68 8.22 -0.98
C TYR A 882 -9.04 8.23 -1.71
N THR A 883 -9.65 7.06 -1.83
CA THR A 883 -11.05 6.88 -2.23
C THR A 883 -11.84 6.22 -1.10
N VAL A 884 -13.17 6.39 -1.12
CA VAL A 884 -14.09 5.81 -0.13
C VAL A 884 -15.14 5.02 -0.89
N LYS A 885 -15.46 3.82 -0.40
CA LYS A 885 -16.55 2.99 -0.90
C LYS A 885 -17.39 2.48 0.26
N THR A 886 -18.70 2.59 0.14
CA THR A 886 -19.65 2.22 1.20
C THR A 886 -20.45 0.97 0.83
N GLU A 887 -20.41 -0.06 1.68
CA GLU A 887 -21.15 -1.31 1.48
C GLU A 887 -21.98 -1.69 2.72
N GLY A 888 -23.23 -2.07 2.52
CA GLY A 888 -24.12 -2.51 3.60
C GLY A 888 -25.61 -2.44 3.21
N ALA A 889 -26.47 -2.91 4.09
CA ALA A 889 -27.91 -2.70 3.95
C ALA A 889 -28.27 -1.28 4.39
N LEU A 890 -29.12 -0.60 3.61
CA LEU A 890 -29.57 0.76 3.89
C LEU A 890 -31.06 0.80 4.26
N PRO A 891 -31.47 1.66 5.22
CA PRO A 891 -30.63 2.39 6.17
C PRO A 891 -29.95 1.51 7.22
N GLY A 892 -28.93 2.04 7.89
CA GLY A 892 -28.31 1.40 9.06
C GLY A 892 -26.80 1.61 9.17
N LYS A 893 -26.16 0.69 9.89
CA LYS A 893 -24.70 0.53 9.94
C LYS A 893 -24.19 0.03 8.59
N VAL A 894 -23.12 0.66 8.10
CA VAL A 894 -22.47 0.34 6.82
C VAL A 894 -20.97 0.26 6.98
N LYS A 895 -20.33 -0.52 6.12
CA LYS A 895 -18.88 -0.66 6.02
C LYS A 895 -18.34 0.44 5.12
N ALA A 896 -17.48 1.30 5.66
CA ALA A 896 -16.73 2.30 4.92
C ALA A 896 -15.32 1.74 4.66
N THR A 897 -15.05 1.37 3.41
CA THR A 897 -13.72 0.93 2.95
C THR A 897 -13.00 2.13 2.34
N VAL A 898 -11.90 2.55 2.96
CA VAL A 898 -11.06 3.68 2.54
C VAL A 898 -9.77 3.12 1.94
N THR A 899 -9.53 3.37 0.65
CA THR A 899 -8.36 2.85 -0.07
C THR A 899 -7.45 3.99 -0.48
N GLY A 900 -6.16 3.91 -0.12
CA GLY A 900 -5.17 4.94 -0.47
C GLY A 900 -4.95 5.04 -1.98
N THR A 901 -4.67 6.25 -2.47
CA THR A 901 -4.37 6.52 -3.88
C THR A 901 -3.24 7.53 -4.03
N GLY A 902 -2.56 7.52 -5.19
CA GLY A 902 -1.49 8.48 -5.49
C GLY A 902 -0.27 8.29 -4.58
N ASN A 903 -0.07 9.20 -3.64
CA ASN A 903 0.99 9.13 -2.63
C ASN A 903 0.78 8.05 -1.57
N PHE A 904 -0.39 7.39 -1.55
CA PHE A 904 -0.76 6.42 -0.53
C PHE A 904 -1.24 5.08 -1.12
N THR A 905 -1.05 4.01 -0.33
CA THR A 905 -1.58 2.66 -0.55
C THR A 905 -2.35 2.17 0.69
N GLY A 906 -2.55 0.86 0.85
CA GLY A 906 -3.33 0.29 1.94
C GLY A 906 -4.84 0.38 1.73
N THR A 907 -5.59 -0.27 2.62
CA THR A 907 -7.04 -0.16 2.69
C THR A 907 -7.51 -0.34 4.13
N VAL A 908 -8.17 0.69 4.66
CA VAL A 908 -8.65 0.76 6.03
C VAL A 908 -10.17 0.68 6.05
N GLU A 909 -10.71 -0.16 6.93
CA GLU A 909 -12.15 -0.40 7.00
C GLU A 909 -12.70 0.10 8.34
N LYS A 910 -13.77 0.89 8.29
CA LYS A 910 -14.44 1.48 9.47
C LYS A 910 -15.94 1.26 9.39
N GLU A 911 -16.60 1.18 10.54
CA GLU A 911 -18.06 1.15 10.60
C GLU A 911 -18.62 2.58 10.63
N ALA A 912 -19.46 2.92 9.66
CA ALA A 912 -20.17 4.19 9.58
C ALA A 912 -21.69 3.96 9.68
N THR A 913 -22.49 5.02 9.73
CA THR A 913 -23.95 4.93 9.80
C THR A 913 -24.60 5.87 8.79
N VAL A 914 -25.53 5.36 7.98
CA VAL A 914 -26.27 6.12 6.97
C VAL A 914 -27.75 6.12 7.34
N LEU A 915 -28.33 7.33 7.41
CA LEU A 915 -29.64 7.56 8.01
C LEU A 915 -30.69 7.98 6.96
N TYR A 916 -31.82 7.28 6.93
CA TYR A 916 -32.98 7.65 6.11
C TYR A 916 -33.89 8.63 6.89
N ASP A 917 -34.65 9.45 6.16
CA ASP A 917 -35.51 10.50 6.71
C ASP A 917 -36.98 10.14 6.51
N VAL A 918 -37.71 9.91 7.60
CA VAL A 918 -39.11 9.47 7.59
C VAL A 918 -40.05 10.56 7.06
N ALA A 919 -39.65 11.83 7.04
CA ALA A 919 -40.43 12.89 6.39
C ALA A 919 -40.58 12.65 4.88
N LYS A 920 -39.61 11.96 4.27
CA LYS A 920 -39.57 11.60 2.84
C LYS A 920 -40.24 10.26 2.53
N ALA A 921 -40.57 9.46 3.54
CA ALA A 921 -41.25 8.18 3.39
C ALA A 921 -42.77 8.33 3.15
N ASP A 922 -43.38 7.39 2.45
CA ASP A 922 -44.83 7.25 2.31
C ASP A 922 -45.40 6.62 3.58
N VAL A 923 -46.27 7.37 4.27
CA VAL A 923 -46.89 6.95 5.54
C VAL A 923 -48.40 6.82 5.34
N ALA A 924 -48.92 5.62 5.54
CA ALA A 924 -50.34 5.31 5.49
C ALA A 924 -50.88 5.02 6.90
N VAL A 925 -52.10 5.47 7.17
CA VAL A 925 -52.81 5.19 8.44
C VAL A 925 -54.22 4.68 8.12
N ALA A 926 -54.64 3.61 8.80
CA ALA A 926 -55.98 3.07 8.64
C ALA A 926 -57.00 3.82 9.50
N ASP A 927 -58.14 4.20 8.92
CA ASP A 927 -59.29 4.75 9.66
C ASP A 927 -59.84 3.74 10.69
N ALA A 928 -60.36 4.27 11.80
CA ALA A 928 -61.06 3.49 12.82
C ALA A 928 -62.55 3.89 12.92
N VAL A 929 -63.31 3.19 13.76
CA VAL A 929 -64.70 3.53 14.11
C VAL A 929 -64.79 3.61 15.64
N TYR A 930 -65.50 4.63 16.14
CA TYR A 930 -65.67 4.82 17.58
C TYR A 930 -66.34 3.60 18.23
N ASN A 931 -65.78 3.11 19.33
CA ASN A 931 -66.28 1.94 20.07
C ASN A 931 -66.34 2.14 21.60
N GLY A 932 -66.04 3.35 22.08
CA GLY A 932 -66.04 3.70 23.52
C GLY A 932 -64.68 3.61 24.23
N SER A 933 -63.59 3.24 23.54
CA SER A 933 -62.22 3.30 24.09
C SER A 933 -61.29 4.23 23.29
N ALA A 934 -60.09 4.47 23.80
CA ALA A 934 -58.98 4.95 22.98
C ALA A 934 -58.65 3.91 21.88
N GLN A 935 -58.26 4.38 20.70
CA GLN A 935 -57.82 3.59 19.55
C GLN A 935 -56.35 3.87 19.25
N ASP A 936 -55.55 2.81 19.13
CA ASP A 936 -54.20 2.91 18.58
C ASP A 936 -54.26 2.85 17.04
N PRO A 937 -53.74 3.85 16.31
CA PRO A 937 -53.77 3.87 14.85
C PRO A 937 -52.83 2.81 14.28
N LYS A 938 -53.29 2.07 13.27
CA LYS A 938 -52.43 1.19 12.49
C LYS A 938 -51.73 2.00 11.42
N VAL A 939 -50.42 2.18 11.59
CA VAL A 939 -49.53 2.93 10.71
C VAL A 939 -48.68 1.96 9.91
N GLU A 940 -48.53 2.23 8.62
CA GLU A 940 -47.53 1.59 7.75
C GLU A 940 -46.64 2.68 7.16
N VAL A 941 -45.33 2.53 7.32
CA VAL A 941 -44.31 3.41 6.73
C VAL A 941 -43.63 2.64 5.60
N SER A 942 -43.39 3.31 4.46
CA SER A 942 -42.81 2.69 3.27
C SER A 942 -42.04 3.71 2.44
N TYR A 943 -41.21 3.25 1.51
CA TYR A 943 -40.56 4.10 0.51
C TYR A 943 -40.44 3.36 -0.82
N THR A 944 -40.11 4.08 -1.88
CA THR A 944 -39.87 3.48 -3.21
C THR A 944 -38.38 3.41 -3.50
N ASP A 945 -37.86 2.21 -3.72
CA ASP A 945 -36.50 1.96 -4.21
C ASP A 945 -36.56 1.13 -5.50
N GLY A 946 -35.77 1.51 -6.51
CA GLY A 946 -35.78 0.87 -7.84
C GLY A 946 -37.17 0.77 -8.50
N GLY A 947 -38.13 1.63 -8.13
CA GLY A 947 -39.53 1.55 -8.56
C GLY A 947 -40.40 0.51 -7.83
N LYS A 948 -39.89 -0.10 -6.75
CA LYS A 948 -40.61 -1.06 -5.89
C LYS A 948 -40.89 -0.45 -4.52
N LYS A 949 -42.07 -0.74 -3.96
CA LYS A 949 -42.42 -0.35 -2.58
C LYS A 949 -41.71 -1.25 -1.57
N VAL A 950 -40.91 -0.65 -0.69
CA VAL A 950 -40.28 -1.28 0.48
C VAL A 950 -41.02 -0.83 1.73
N VAL A 951 -41.45 -1.75 2.58
CA VAL A 951 -42.10 -1.44 3.87
C VAL A 951 -41.03 -1.34 4.95
N VAL A 952 -41.12 -0.31 5.79
CA VAL A 952 -40.19 -0.05 6.88
C VAL A 952 -40.58 -0.88 8.12
N PRO A 953 -39.64 -1.58 8.78
CA PRO A 953 -39.89 -2.29 10.03
C PRO A 953 -40.50 -1.41 11.12
N ALA A 954 -41.46 -1.94 11.89
CA ALA A 954 -42.25 -1.16 12.87
C ALA A 954 -41.49 -0.80 14.16
N ASP A 955 -40.37 -1.47 14.41
CA ASP A 955 -39.36 -1.10 15.40
C ASP A 955 -38.50 0.09 14.94
N ALA A 956 -38.35 0.34 13.65
CA ALA A 956 -37.51 1.42 13.12
C ALA A 956 -38.10 2.84 13.28
N TYR A 957 -39.36 2.96 13.70
CA TYR A 957 -40.02 4.24 14.01
C TYR A 957 -40.79 4.18 15.35
N ALA A 958 -41.18 5.34 15.84
CA ALA A 958 -42.12 5.51 16.93
C ALA A 958 -43.41 6.16 16.40
N VAL A 959 -44.56 5.73 16.93
CA VAL A 959 -45.88 6.30 16.60
C VAL A 959 -46.45 6.96 17.85
N SER A 960 -46.98 8.17 17.71
CA SER A 960 -47.69 8.89 18.78
C SER A 960 -48.92 9.61 18.24
N VAL A 961 -49.91 9.88 19.11
CA VAL A 961 -51.18 10.50 18.70
C VAL A 961 -51.53 11.65 19.63
N ALA A 962 -51.69 12.85 19.05
CA ALA A 962 -52.00 14.04 19.82
C ALA A 962 -53.41 13.95 20.43
N GLY A 963 -53.52 14.19 21.74
CA GLY A 963 -54.80 14.35 22.45
C GLY A 963 -55.55 13.07 22.85
N GLY A 964 -55.02 11.87 22.56
CA GLY A 964 -55.62 10.60 22.95
C GLY A 964 -56.87 10.26 22.12
N ALA A 965 -56.68 9.51 21.02
CA ALA A 965 -57.70 9.25 20.02
C ALA A 965 -58.82 8.33 20.52
N SER A 966 -59.84 8.94 21.15
CA SER A 966 -60.86 8.25 21.96
C SER A 966 -62.30 8.64 21.59
N ASN A 967 -62.49 9.69 20.81
CA ASN A 967 -63.77 10.20 20.32
C ASN A 967 -63.81 10.12 18.78
N ALA A 968 -64.95 10.36 18.15
CA ALA A 968 -65.00 10.50 16.69
C ALA A 968 -64.45 11.87 16.26
N GLY A 969 -63.61 11.89 15.24
CA GLY A 969 -62.91 13.09 14.76
C GLY A 969 -61.65 12.75 13.94
N SER A 970 -60.95 13.79 13.48
CA SER A 970 -59.60 13.66 12.92
C SER A 970 -58.55 13.91 14.00
N TYR A 971 -57.53 13.07 14.04
CA TYR A 971 -56.39 13.15 14.93
C TYR A 971 -55.10 13.25 14.14
N LYS A 972 -54.11 13.98 14.67
CA LYS A 972 -52.76 13.98 14.13
C LYS A 972 -51.96 12.85 14.75
N VAL A 973 -51.47 11.96 13.89
CA VAL A 973 -50.54 10.88 14.22
C VAL A 973 -49.15 11.33 13.78
N THR A 974 -48.21 11.38 14.72
CA THR A 974 -46.81 11.67 14.45
C THR A 974 -46.05 10.35 14.37
N VAL A 975 -45.22 10.23 13.33
CA VAL A 975 -44.29 9.13 13.10
C VAL A 975 -42.88 9.70 13.14
N THR A 976 -42.07 9.22 14.09
CA THR A 976 -40.69 9.70 14.30
C THR A 976 -39.71 8.57 14.00
N GLY A 977 -38.68 8.82 13.20
CA GLY A 977 -37.64 7.83 12.92
C GLY A 977 -36.74 7.56 14.14
N LYS A 978 -36.29 6.32 14.35
CA LYS A 978 -35.33 5.97 15.40
C LYS A 978 -33.92 5.85 14.82
N ALA A 979 -33.01 6.70 15.30
CA ALA A 979 -31.64 6.78 14.75
C ALA A 979 -30.82 5.50 14.97
N SER A 980 -31.13 4.72 16.02
CA SER A 980 -30.53 3.40 16.27
C SER A 980 -30.82 2.39 15.16
N GLU A 981 -32.02 2.48 14.57
CA GLU A 981 -32.48 1.60 13.48
C GLU A 981 -32.25 2.24 12.09
N GLY A 982 -31.45 3.31 12.03
CA GLY A 982 -31.11 4.00 10.80
C GLY A 982 -32.12 5.06 10.31
N TRP A 983 -33.11 5.46 11.11
CA TRP A 983 -34.15 6.43 10.69
C TRP A 983 -34.12 7.73 11.49
N THR A 984 -34.43 8.85 10.83
CA THR A 984 -34.47 10.19 11.42
C THR A 984 -35.70 10.97 10.92
N GLY A 985 -35.87 12.18 11.43
CA GLY A 985 -36.98 13.06 11.05
C GLY A 985 -38.31 12.68 11.68
N GLU A 986 -39.34 13.46 11.34
CA GLU A 986 -40.72 13.25 11.79
C GLU A 986 -41.69 13.51 10.64
N LYS A 987 -42.79 12.76 10.57
CA LYS A 987 -43.91 12.99 9.65
C LYS A 987 -45.24 12.92 10.38
N THR A 988 -46.06 13.95 10.25
CA THR A 988 -47.40 13.99 10.82
C THR A 988 -48.46 13.75 9.75
N VAL A 989 -49.40 12.86 10.02
CA VAL A 989 -50.48 12.43 9.11
C VAL A 989 -51.84 12.42 9.84
N ASP A 990 -52.94 12.44 9.08
CA ASP A 990 -54.30 12.41 9.63
C ASP A 990 -54.80 10.97 9.86
N PHE A 991 -55.49 10.77 10.99
CA PHE A 991 -56.17 9.54 11.37
C PHE A 991 -57.62 9.85 11.72
N THR A 992 -58.59 9.24 11.01
CA THR A 992 -60.01 9.48 11.27
C THR A 992 -60.61 8.36 12.13
N ILE A 993 -61.15 8.73 13.29
CA ILE A 993 -62.12 7.88 14.00
C ILE A 993 -63.51 8.27 13.51
N LYS A 994 -64.17 7.39 12.78
CA LYS A 994 -65.52 7.61 12.23
C LYS A 994 -66.59 7.41 13.33
N PRO A 995 -67.67 8.21 13.34
CA PRO A 995 -68.75 8.06 14.31
C PRO A 995 -69.41 6.67 14.26
N ALA A 996 -69.86 6.18 15.42
CA ALA A 996 -70.59 4.92 15.52
C ALA A 996 -72.04 5.04 15.03
N THR A 997 -72.59 3.94 14.50
CA THR A 997 -74.02 3.85 14.17
C THR A 997 -74.83 3.41 15.38
N VAL A 998 -75.83 4.19 15.77
CA VAL A 998 -76.69 3.86 16.93
C VAL A 998 -77.80 2.89 16.54
N THR A 999 -77.82 1.72 17.17
CA THR A 999 -78.86 0.69 17.02
C THR A 999 -79.93 0.72 18.11
N ALA A 1000 -79.68 1.45 19.21
CA ALA A 1000 -80.64 1.65 20.29
C ALA A 1000 -81.84 2.50 19.86
N LYS A 1001 -83.04 2.16 20.34
CA LYS A 1001 -84.27 2.90 20.02
C LYS A 1001 -84.50 4.03 21.03
N PRO A 1002 -84.74 5.28 20.58
CA PRO A 1002 -85.12 6.37 21.47
C PRO A 1002 -86.43 6.12 22.22
N GLN A 1003 -86.55 6.74 23.39
CA GLN A 1003 -87.74 6.76 24.23
C GLN A 1003 -88.13 8.20 24.58
N VAL A 1004 -89.41 8.42 24.88
CA VAL A 1004 -89.98 9.75 25.18
C VAL A 1004 -90.72 9.70 26.52
N SER A 1005 -90.36 10.61 27.41
CA SER A 1005 -91.12 10.97 28.61
C SER A 1005 -91.53 12.46 28.52
N TYR A 1006 -92.13 13.01 29.57
CA TYR A 1006 -92.51 14.42 29.62
C TYR A 1006 -92.11 15.03 30.97
N ASP A 1007 -91.71 16.30 30.97
CA ASP A 1007 -91.40 17.04 32.19
C ASP A 1007 -92.65 17.63 32.88
N ALA A 1008 -92.44 18.29 34.02
CA ALA A 1008 -93.52 18.94 34.79
C ALA A 1008 -94.16 20.16 34.08
N ALA A 1009 -93.59 20.64 32.97
CA ALA A 1009 -94.17 21.67 32.11
C ALA A 1009 -94.87 21.07 30.87
N GLY A 1010 -94.86 19.76 30.69
CA GLY A 1010 -95.45 19.05 29.55
C GLY A 1010 -94.58 19.02 28.29
N LEU A 1011 -93.29 19.37 28.39
CA LEU A 1011 -92.35 19.28 27.27
C LEU A 1011 -91.83 17.84 27.12
N PRO A 1012 -91.68 17.32 25.89
CA PRO A 1012 -91.19 15.96 25.67
C PRO A 1012 -89.69 15.88 25.98
N VAL A 1013 -89.29 14.94 26.84
CA VAL A 1013 -87.91 14.64 27.19
C VAL A 1013 -87.52 13.32 26.51
N VAL A 1014 -86.48 13.35 25.68
CA VAL A 1014 -85.99 12.17 24.96
C VAL A 1014 -84.80 11.55 25.68
N THR A 1015 -84.80 10.23 25.82
CA THR A 1015 -83.66 9.42 26.24
C THR A 1015 -83.33 8.37 25.18
N VAL A 1016 -82.06 7.97 25.08
CA VAL A 1016 -81.64 6.85 24.22
C VAL A 1016 -80.71 5.96 25.06
N PRO A 1017 -80.96 4.63 25.18
CA PRO A 1017 -80.14 3.76 26.02
C PRO A 1017 -78.67 3.77 25.62
N GLY A 1018 -77.78 3.97 26.61
CA GLY A 1018 -76.33 4.04 26.41
C GLY A 1018 -75.79 5.39 25.93
N LEU A 1019 -76.64 6.43 25.81
CA LEU A 1019 -76.29 7.75 25.29
C LEU A 1019 -76.77 8.85 26.24
N THR A 1020 -76.04 9.97 26.28
CA THR A 1020 -76.42 11.18 27.04
C THR A 1020 -77.14 12.19 26.15
N SER A 1021 -77.76 13.21 26.76
CA SER A 1021 -78.34 14.35 26.04
C SER A 1021 -77.32 15.18 25.24
N ASN A 1022 -76.02 14.96 25.44
CA ASN A 1022 -74.95 15.57 24.64
C ASN A 1022 -74.62 14.79 23.36
N ASP A 1023 -75.06 13.54 23.21
CA ASP A 1023 -74.76 12.67 22.06
C ASP A 1023 -75.83 12.74 20.95
N PHE A 1024 -76.94 13.46 21.20
CA PHE A 1024 -77.99 13.70 20.22
C PHE A 1024 -78.61 15.09 20.33
N THR A 1025 -79.45 15.41 19.37
CA THR A 1025 -80.48 16.45 19.42
C THR A 1025 -81.81 15.82 19.01
N TYR A 1026 -82.92 16.48 19.33
CA TYR A 1026 -84.22 15.99 18.90
C TYR A 1026 -85.16 17.13 18.53
N LYS A 1027 -85.97 16.93 17.50
CA LYS A 1027 -86.93 17.90 16.97
C LYS A 1027 -88.32 17.27 16.88
N PRO A 1028 -89.30 17.70 17.69
CA PRO A 1028 -90.70 17.31 17.52
C PRO A 1028 -91.28 17.90 16.23
N ASP A 1029 -92.00 17.06 15.47
CA ASP A 1029 -92.83 17.46 14.32
C ASP A 1029 -94.31 17.16 14.59
N ALA A 1030 -95.07 18.22 14.79
CA ALA A 1030 -96.50 18.16 15.10
C ALA A 1030 -97.36 17.66 13.94
N ALA A 1031 -96.86 17.69 12.69
CA ALA A 1031 -97.60 17.19 11.53
C ALA A 1031 -97.56 15.65 11.46
N THR A 1032 -96.39 15.04 11.65
CA THR A 1032 -96.22 13.58 11.65
C THR A 1032 -96.48 12.93 13.01
N LYS A 1033 -96.56 13.71 14.10
CA LYS A 1033 -96.59 13.23 15.49
C LYS A 1033 -95.36 12.40 15.87
N THR A 1034 -94.21 12.70 15.27
CA THR A 1034 -92.92 12.08 15.61
C THR A 1034 -91.92 13.10 16.09
N ILE A 1035 -90.96 12.64 16.90
CA ILE A 1035 -89.74 13.35 17.22
C ILE A 1035 -88.62 12.69 16.41
N THR A 1036 -87.95 13.48 15.57
CA THR A 1036 -86.72 13.05 14.90
C THR A 1036 -85.55 13.32 15.84
N VAL A 1037 -84.86 12.25 16.23
CA VAL A 1037 -83.62 12.26 16.99
C VAL A 1037 -82.45 12.21 16.01
N THR A 1038 -81.52 13.15 16.11
CA THR A 1038 -80.32 13.25 15.27
C THR A 1038 -79.09 13.07 16.16
N TYR A 1039 -78.32 12.03 15.92
CA TYR A 1039 -77.08 11.75 16.65
C TYR A 1039 -75.96 12.71 16.23
N LYS A 1040 -75.05 13.04 17.14
CA LYS A 1040 -73.95 14.00 16.93
C LYS A 1040 -72.69 13.59 17.71
N GLY A 1041 -71.55 14.18 17.35
CA GLY A 1041 -70.27 13.88 17.99
C GLY A 1041 -69.80 12.45 17.68
N ASN A 1042 -69.70 11.62 18.72
CA ASN A 1042 -69.23 10.23 18.61
C ASN A 1042 -70.15 9.30 17.81
N TYR A 1043 -71.36 9.75 17.48
CA TYR A 1043 -72.42 8.95 16.90
C TYR A 1043 -73.08 9.65 15.70
N ALA A 1044 -73.51 8.87 14.70
CA ALA A 1044 -74.12 9.39 13.48
C ALA A 1044 -75.46 8.70 13.13
N GLY A 1045 -76.25 9.40 12.31
CA GLY A 1045 -77.55 8.95 11.82
C GLY A 1045 -78.74 9.63 12.50
N THR A 1046 -79.94 9.15 12.19
CA THR A 1046 -81.22 9.67 12.71
C THR A 1046 -82.19 8.54 13.04
N ALA A 1047 -83.01 8.71 14.08
CA ALA A 1047 -84.08 7.79 14.46
C ALA A 1047 -85.38 8.57 14.79
N THR A 1048 -86.54 7.98 14.55
CA THR A 1048 -87.85 8.62 14.77
C THR A 1048 -88.68 7.90 15.83
N VAL A 1049 -89.31 8.63 16.75
CA VAL A 1049 -90.13 8.09 17.85
C VAL A 1049 -91.45 8.87 18.01
N PRO A 1050 -92.63 8.27 18.30
CA PRO A 1050 -93.90 9.00 18.40
C PRO A 1050 -94.01 9.95 19.61
N TYR A 1051 -94.84 11.00 19.50
CA TYR A 1051 -95.21 11.89 20.63
C TYR A 1051 -96.61 12.51 20.49
N ALA A 1052 -97.10 13.19 21.53
CA ALA A 1052 -98.40 13.87 21.55
C ALA A 1052 -98.29 15.34 22.03
N PRO A 1053 -98.79 16.34 21.27
CA PRO A 1053 -98.69 17.76 21.62
C PRO A 1053 -99.91 18.32 22.37
N ALA A 1054 -99.70 19.39 23.16
CA ALA A 1054 -100.73 20.19 23.84
C ALA A 1054 -100.75 21.66 23.34
N ALA A 1055 -101.75 22.45 23.75
CA ALA A 1055 -102.09 23.75 23.15
C ALA A 1055 -101.36 24.99 23.74
N LYS A 1056 -101.34 26.09 22.96
CA LYS A 1056 -100.47 27.28 23.12
C LYS A 1056 -101.24 28.52 23.63
N PRO A 1057 -100.63 29.35 24.50
CA PRO A 1057 -100.05 30.66 24.11
C PRO A 1057 -98.65 30.85 24.79
N VAL A 1058 -97.92 31.99 24.88
CA VAL A 1058 -98.04 33.43 24.50
C VAL A 1058 -96.76 33.90 23.73
N THR A 1059 -96.33 35.17 23.90
CA THR A 1059 -95.09 35.89 23.49
C THR A 1059 -95.04 37.13 24.43
N PRO A 1060 -93.91 37.64 25.00
CA PRO A 1060 -92.57 37.91 24.42
C PRO A 1060 -91.44 37.17 25.22
N GLU A 1061 -90.13 37.53 25.31
CA GLU A 1061 -89.40 38.79 25.09
C GLU A 1061 -87.89 38.61 24.82
N GLN A 1062 -87.24 39.66 24.31
CA GLN A 1062 -85.79 39.80 24.15
C GLN A 1062 -85.10 40.05 25.51
N PRO A 1063 -83.88 39.53 25.76
CA PRO A 1063 -83.07 39.96 26.90
C PRO A 1063 -82.74 41.45 26.85
N ALA A 1064 -83.08 42.14 27.95
CA ALA A 1064 -82.98 43.57 28.19
C ALA A 1064 -81.73 44.29 27.63
N ALA A 1065 -81.95 45.52 27.16
CA ALA A 1065 -80.90 46.53 27.04
C ALA A 1065 -80.21 46.74 28.40
N GLY A 1066 -78.89 46.97 28.40
CA GLY A 1066 -78.10 47.20 29.61
C GLY A 1066 -77.24 46.03 30.11
N LYS A 1067 -77.31 44.83 29.51
CA LYS A 1067 -76.36 43.75 29.84
C LYS A 1067 -74.99 43.95 29.17
N THR A 1068 -73.94 43.62 29.92
CA THR A 1068 -72.53 43.66 29.49
C THR A 1068 -71.91 42.27 29.65
N GLY A 1069 -71.07 41.84 28.70
CA GLY A 1069 -70.36 40.55 28.76
C GLY A 1069 -70.10 39.89 27.41
N TRP A 1070 -69.37 38.78 27.46
CA TRP A 1070 -69.10 37.89 26.32
C TRP A 1070 -70.31 37.02 25.96
N VAL A 1071 -70.57 36.87 24.67
CA VAL A 1071 -71.64 36.03 24.09
C VAL A 1071 -71.10 35.35 22.84
N GLY A 1072 -71.09 34.01 22.81
CA GLY A 1072 -70.48 33.26 21.71
C GLY A 1072 -70.49 31.74 21.90
N SER A 1073 -69.88 31.04 20.95
CA SER A 1073 -69.70 29.58 21.00
C SER A 1073 -68.56 29.13 20.08
N GLY A 1074 -67.70 28.22 20.55
CA GLY A 1074 -66.51 27.80 19.80
C GLY A 1074 -65.49 28.94 19.73
N ASN A 1075 -65.13 29.35 18.52
CA ASN A 1075 -64.18 30.44 18.27
C ASN A 1075 -64.90 31.75 17.82
N ASP A 1076 -66.23 31.70 17.68
CA ASP A 1076 -67.08 32.84 17.35
C ASP A 1076 -67.60 33.49 18.65
N TRP A 1077 -66.90 34.51 19.12
CA TRP A 1077 -67.27 35.30 20.30
C TRP A 1077 -67.57 36.75 19.92
N ALA A 1078 -68.52 37.37 20.63
CA ALA A 1078 -68.82 38.79 20.57
C ALA A 1078 -68.87 39.35 21.99
N TYR A 1079 -68.54 40.63 22.17
CA TYR A 1079 -68.68 41.32 23.45
C TYR A 1079 -69.75 42.40 23.37
N TYR A 1080 -70.55 42.51 24.41
CA TYR A 1080 -71.57 43.54 24.55
C TYR A 1080 -71.26 44.44 25.74
N GLU A 1081 -71.50 45.73 25.61
CA GLU A 1081 -71.34 46.73 26.68
C GLU A 1081 -72.59 47.62 26.70
N GLY A 1082 -73.30 47.65 27.85
CA GLY A 1082 -74.57 48.37 27.98
C GLY A 1082 -75.67 47.90 27.03
N GLY A 1083 -75.60 46.66 26.53
CA GLY A 1083 -76.49 46.10 25.50
C GLY A 1083 -76.12 46.46 24.05
N LYS A 1084 -74.98 47.11 23.79
CA LYS A 1084 -74.44 47.36 22.44
C LYS A 1084 -73.28 46.42 22.14
N GLN A 1085 -73.24 45.84 20.94
CA GLN A 1085 -72.13 44.98 20.51
C GLN A 1085 -70.88 45.83 20.21
N VAL A 1086 -69.72 45.42 20.70
CA VAL A 1086 -68.41 45.95 20.33
C VAL A 1086 -68.03 45.40 18.95
N LYS A 1087 -67.54 46.28 18.07
CA LYS A 1087 -67.18 45.96 16.68
C LYS A 1087 -66.22 46.99 16.11
N ASP A 1088 -65.43 46.59 15.13
CA ASP A 1088 -64.50 47.44 14.36
C ASP A 1088 -63.53 48.23 15.25
N GLN A 1089 -63.02 47.61 16.32
CA GLN A 1089 -62.13 48.25 17.30
C GLN A 1089 -61.41 47.24 18.21
N TRP A 1090 -60.26 47.67 18.74
CA TRP A 1090 -59.67 47.11 19.96
C TRP A 1090 -60.47 47.50 21.21
N LYS A 1091 -60.58 46.58 22.17
CA LYS A 1091 -61.25 46.82 23.47
C LYS A 1091 -60.52 46.08 24.59
N LEU A 1092 -60.16 46.82 25.65
CA LEU A 1092 -59.65 46.26 26.90
C LEU A 1092 -60.81 45.63 27.69
N ILE A 1093 -60.71 44.34 28.00
CA ILE A 1093 -61.72 43.55 28.71
C ILE A 1093 -61.02 42.68 29.76
N GLY A 1094 -61.40 42.81 31.04
CA GLY A 1094 -60.85 42.00 32.13
C GLY A 1094 -59.37 42.24 32.48
N GLY A 1095 -58.70 43.17 31.77
CA GLY A 1095 -57.26 43.46 31.91
C GLY A 1095 -56.44 43.14 30.66
N GLU A 1096 -57.03 42.49 29.65
CA GLU A 1096 -56.39 42.12 28.39
C GLU A 1096 -57.06 42.82 27.21
N TRP A 1097 -56.32 43.05 26.12
CA TRP A 1097 -56.86 43.66 24.89
C TRP A 1097 -57.40 42.60 23.93
N TYR A 1098 -58.56 42.87 23.33
CA TYR A 1098 -59.21 42.01 22.34
C TYR A 1098 -59.62 42.84 21.13
N HIS A 1099 -59.34 42.36 19.91
CA HIS A 1099 -59.79 43.02 18.67
C HIS A 1099 -61.14 42.48 18.21
N PHE A 1100 -62.03 43.36 17.72
CA PHE A 1100 -63.33 43.00 17.15
C PHE A 1100 -63.46 43.49 15.71
N GLU A 1101 -63.84 42.58 14.83
CA GLU A 1101 -64.14 42.84 13.42
C GLU A 1101 -65.35 43.79 13.22
N LYS A 1102 -65.55 44.23 11.98
CA LYS A 1102 -66.77 44.92 11.50
C LYS A 1102 -68.05 44.11 11.70
N SER A 1103 -67.94 42.78 11.77
CA SER A 1103 -69.02 41.83 12.10
C SER A 1103 -69.45 41.89 13.57
N GLY A 1104 -68.63 42.48 14.44
CA GLY A 1104 -68.76 42.40 15.89
C GLY A 1104 -68.40 41.04 16.49
N LYS A 1105 -67.79 40.15 15.69
CA LYS A 1105 -67.01 39.02 16.21
C LYS A 1105 -65.64 39.51 16.68
N MET A 1106 -65.14 38.88 17.73
CA MET A 1106 -63.74 38.94 18.14
C MET A 1106 -62.87 38.28 17.07
N THR A 1107 -61.78 38.92 16.70
CA THR A 1107 -60.80 38.35 15.77
C THR A 1107 -60.16 37.11 16.39
N ASN A 1108 -60.23 35.99 15.68
CA ASN A 1108 -59.80 34.68 16.18
C ASN A 1108 -58.61 34.09 15.41
N THR A 1109 -58.00 34.84 14.49
CA THR A 1109 -56.74 34.48 13.83
C THR A 1109 -55.55 34.63 14.79
N LYS A 1110 -54.52 33.79 14.63
CA LYS A 1110 -53.32 33.79 15.47
C LYS A 1110 -52.49 35.07 15.31
N TRP A 1111 -52.28 35.47 14.06
CA TRP A 1111 -51.77 36.79 13.70
C TRP A 1111 -52.91 37.65 13.19
N PHE A 1112 -52.86 38.94 13.47
CA PHE A 1112 -53.76 39.97 12.99
C PHE A 1112 -52.93 41.15 12.47
N GLN A 1113 -53.31 41.74 11.35
CA GLN A 1113 -52.74 43.00 10.87
C GLN A 1113 -53.85 44.04 10.88
N ASP A 1114 -53.57 45.23 11.41
CA ASP A 1114 -54.56 46.31 11.50
C ASP A 1114 -54.68 47.11 10.19
N THR A 1115 -55.40 48.24 10.24
CA THR A 1115 -55.62 49.10 9.07
C THR A 1115 -54.45 50.00 8.71
N ASP A 1116 -53.53 50.25 9.65
CA ASP A 1116 -52.35 51.09 9.44
C ASP A 1116 -51.12 50.24 9.02
N GLY A 1117 -51.23 48.92 9.16
CA GLY A 1117 -50.29 47.92 8.66
C GLY A 1117 -49.51 47.20 9.75
N GLU A 1118 -49.82 47.46 11.02
CA GLU A 1118 -49.09 46.92 12.17
C GLU A 1118 -49.57 45.50 12.53
N TRP A 1119 -48.66 44.65 12.98
CA TRP A 1119 -48.92 43.24 13.26
C TRP A 1119 -49.06 42.97 14.74
N TYR A 1120 -50.08 42.17 15.09
CA TYR A 1120 -50.43 41.79 16.44
C TYR A 1120 -50.57 40.27 16.55
N LEU A 1121 -50.19 39.71 17.70
CA LEU A 1121 -50.32 38.28 17.99
C LEU A 1121 -51.46 38.07 19.00
N LEU A 1122 -52.43 37.22 18.65
CA LEU A 1122 -53.61 36.91 19.48
C LEU A 1122 -53.54 35.49 20.04
N ASN A 1123 -53.72 35.38 21.35
CA ASN A 1123 -53.64 34.17 22.13
C ASN A 1123 -54.67 33.12 21.69
N GLN A 1124 -54.20 31.99 21.16
CA GLN A 1124 -55.04 30.87 20.72
C GLN A 1124 -55.37 29.85 21.83
N SER A 1125 -55.02 30.14 23.10
CA SER A 1125 -55.32 29.27 24.24
C SER A 1125 -56.75 29.46 24.75
N HIS A 1126 -57.58 28.42 24.67
CA HIS A 1126 -58.92 28.40 25.29
C HIS A 1126 -58.91 28.36 26.83
N LYS A 1127 -57.75 28.49 27.49
CA LYS A 1127 -57.61 28.49 28.96
C LYS A 1127 -57.77 29.91 29.56
N GLY A 1128 -58.91 30.55 29.27
CA GLY A 1128 -59.35 31.78 29.95
C GLY A 1128 -59.19 33.08 29.17
N SER A 1129 -58.18 33.20 28.29
CA SER A 1129 -57.86 34.43 27.55
C SER A 1129 -57.75 34.23 26.03
N TYR A 1130 -58.69 33.48 25.46
CA TYR A 1130 -58.75 33.20 24.02
C TYR A 1130 -59.06 34.47 23.21
N GLY A 1131 -58.18 34.86 22.29
CA GLY A 1131 -58.26 36.10 21.52
C GLY A 1131 -57.61 37.31 22.18
N ALA A 1132 -57.00 37.16 23.37
CA ALA A 1132 -56.26 38.22 24.02
C ALA A 1132 -54.96 38.57 23.27
N MET A 1133 -54.66 39.85 23.15
CA MET A 1133 -53.40 40.37 22.61
C MET A 1133 -52.21 39.95 23.47
N LEU A 1134 -51.12 39.51 22.82
CA LEU A 1134 -49.88 39.11 23.48
C LEU A 1134 -48.83 40.22 23.37
N THR A 1135 -48.08 40.41 24.45
CA THR A 1135 -46.96 41.38 24.57
C THR A 1135 -45.65 40.65 24.89
N GLY A 1136 -44.51 41.30 24.69
CA GLY A 1136 -43.17 40.77 24.97
C GLY A 1136 -42.69 39.69 23.99
N TRP A 1137 -41.70 38.90 24.42
CA TRP A 1137 -41.15 37.78 23.65
C TRP A 1137 -42.14 36.63 23.48
N GLN A 1138 -42.45 36.27 22.24
CA GLN A 1138 -43.39 35.22 21.88
C GLN A 1138 -42.74 34.20 20.94
N LYS A 1139 -42.81 32.91 21.30
CA LYS A 1139 -42.27 31.82 20.47
C LYS A 1139 -43.35 31.25 19.57
N VAL A 1140 -43.25 31.53 18.28
CA VAL A 1140 -44.26 31.20 17.26
C VAL A 1140 -43.60 30.37 16.16
N ASP A 1141 -44.09 29.13 15.99
CA ASP A 1141 -43.78 28.26 14.84
C ASP A 1141 -42.27 28.09 14.59
N GLY A 1142 -41.53 27.88 15.69
CA GLY A 1142 -40.08 27.71 15.71
C GLY A 1142 -39.27 29.01 15.74
N GLY A 1143 -39.87 30.17 15.45
CA GLY A 1143 -39.25 31.49 15.59
C GLY A 1143 -39.54 32.16 16.94
N TRP A 1144 -38.71 33.14 17.29
CA TRP A 1144 -39.02 34.14 18.30
C TRP A 1144 -39.44 35.44 17.60
N TYR A 1145 -40.43 36.12 18.17
CA TYR A 1145 -40.93 37.43 17.75
C TYR A 1145 -41.08 38.28 19.01
N TYR A 1146 -40.97 39.61 18.88
CA TYR A 1146 -41.19 40.53 20.00
C TYR A 1146 -42.38 41.42 19.72
N MET A 1147 -43.36 41.37 20.60
CA MET A 1147 -44.49 42.28 20.61
C MET A 1147 -44.20 43.38 21.65
N ASP A 1148 -44.45 44.65 21.34
CA ASP A 1148 -44.26 45.74 22.30
C ASP A 1148 -45.31 45.68 23.43
N SER A 1149 -45.18 46.59 24.38
CA SER A 1149 -46.11 46.89 25.46
C SER A 1149 -47.54 47.27 25.01
N ASP A 1150 -47.70 47.77 23.79
CA ASP A 1150 -49.00 48.01 23.14
C ASP A 1150 -49.44 46.88 22.19
N GLY A 1151 -48.63 45.82 22.05
CA GLY A 1151 -48.87 44.65 21.23
C GLY A 1151 -48.38 44.71 19.78
N ALA A 1152 -47.81 45.82 19.31
CA ALA A 1152 -47.24 45.95 17.96
C ALA A 1152 -46.01 45.04 17.75
N MET A 1153 -45.81 44.49 16.55
CA MET A 1153 -44.72 43.54 16.29
C MET A 1153 -43.45 44.28 15.86
N GLN A 1154 -42.45 44.29 16.73
CA GLN A 1154 -41.19 44.96 16.43
C GLN A 1154 -40.46 44.28 15.25
N SER A 1155 -39.80 45.09 14.43
CA SER A 1155 -38.93 44.63 13.33
C SER A 1155 -37.69 45.53 13.21
N GLY A 1156 -36.57 44.97 12.76
CA GLY A 1156 -35.27 45.66 12.79
C GLY A 1156 -34.60 45.58 14.17
N TRP A 1157 -33.84 46.61 14.53
CA TRP A 1157 -33.14 46.67 15.81
C TRP A 1157 -34.12 46.94 16.96
N MET A 1158 -34.22 45.98 17.88
CA MET A 1158 -35.07 46.03 19.06
C MET A 1158 -34.18 45.93 20.32
N LYS A 1159 -34.51 46.67 21.37
CA LYS A 1159 -33.83 46.60 22.66
C LYS A 1159 -34.81 46.19 23.74
N ASP A 1160 -34.49 45.14 24.49
CA ASP A 1160 -35.41 44.62 25.51
C ASP A 1160 -35.35 45.41 26.83
N THR A 1161 -36.17 44.98 27.79
CA THR A 1161 -36.29 45.61 29.11
C THR A 1161 -35.04 45.50 29.98
N ASP A 1162 -34.22 44.48 29.76
CA ASP A 1162 -32.99 44.23 30.52
C ASP A 1162 -31.80 44.99 29.90
N GLY A 1163 -32.00 45.56 28.71
CA GLY A 1163 -31.03 46.40 28.03
C GLY A 1163 -30.20 45.68 26.97
N THR A 1164 -30.61 44.48 26.58
CA THR A 1164 -29.96 43.66 25.54
C THR A 1164 -30.49 44.05 24.16
N TRP A 1165 -29.61 44.11 23.16
CA TRP A 1165 -29.98 44.38 21.76
C TRP A 1165 -30.24 43.09 20.99
N TYR A 1166 -31.28 43.12 20.16
CA TYR A 1166 -31.71 42.04 19.28
C TYR A 1166 -31.97 42.59 17.87
N LEU A 1167 -31.90 41.71 16.87
CA LEU A 1167 -32.23 42.03 15.49
C LEU A 1167 -33.38 41.13 15.00
N LEU A 1168 -34.49 41.75 14.65
CA LEU A 1168 -35.71 41.14 14.13
C LEU A 1168 -35.79 41.38 12.62
N ASN A 1169 -36.25 40.41 11.82
CA ASN A 1169 -36.17 40.50 10.37
C ASN A 1169 -37.13 41.56 9.80
N SER A 1170 -36.59 42.65 9.24
CA SER A 1170 -37.37 43.71 8.57
C SER A 1170 -37.81 43.36 7.13
N LYS A 1171 -37.59 42.13 6.65
CA LYS A 1171 -37.97 41.71 5.29
C LYS A 1171 -39.33 41.01 5.28
N HIS A 1172 -40.18 41.39 4.33
CA HIS A 1172 -41.45 40.70 4.04
C HIS A 1172 -41.22 39.44 3.19
N ASP A 1173 -40.35 38.54 3.65
CA ASP A 1173 -39.93 37.30 2.97
C ASP A 1173 -40.69 36.04 3.47
N GLY A 1174 -41.75 36.23 4.26
CA GLY A 1174 -42.44 35.17 5.00
C GLY A 1174 -41.91 34.96 6.42
N THR A 1175 -40.84 35.65 6.83
CA THR A 1175 -40.29 35.63 8.20
C THR A 1175 -40.17 37.03 8.84
N PHE A 1176 -40.97 38.00 8.38
CA PHE A 1176 -41.02 39.36 8.92
C PHE A 1176 -41.25 39.36 10.45
N GLY A 1177 -40.50 40.17 11.19
CA GLY A 1177 -40.51 40.24 12.66
C GLY A 1177 -39.77 39.09 13.38
N LYS A 1178 -39.35 38.04 12.68
CA LYS A 1178 -38.65 36.90 13.30
C LYS A 1178 -37.24 37.29 13.73
N MET A 1179 -36.87 36.96 14.96
CA MET A 1179 -35.53 37.14 15.51
C MET A 1179 -34.46 36.41 14.70
N LEU A 1180 -33.35 37.10 14.46
CA LEU A 1180 -32.18 36.62 13.72
C LEU A 1180 -31.05 36.23 14.68
N THR A 1181 -30.30 35.20 14.29
CA THR A 1181 -29.07 34.74 14.97
C THR A 1181 -27.90 34.74 13.99
N GLY A 1182 -26.66 34.61 14.49
CA GLY A 1182 -25.43 34.60 13.69
C GLY A 1182 -25.00 35.98 13.16
N TRP A 1183 -24.14 35.97 12.14
CA TRP A 1183 -23.63 37.19 11.50
C TRP A 1183 -24.69 37.85 10.61
N GLN A 1184 -24.99 39.12 10.86
CA GLN A 1184 -26.01 39.90 10.17
C GLN A 1184 -25.44 41.21 9.63
N LYS A 1185 -25.79 41.57 8.39
CA LYS A 1185 -25.28 42.79 7.71
C LYS A 1185 -26.37 43.85 7.62
N VAL A 1186 -26.23 44.93 8.39
CA VAL A 1186 -27.21 46.02 8.49
C VAL A 1186 -26.52 47.37 8.21
N GLY A 1187 -27.11 48.21 7.36
CA GLY A 1187 -26.52 49.52 7.02
C GLY A 1187 -25.11 49.46 6.41
N GLY A 1188 -24.74 48.32 5.79
CA GLY A 1188 -23.39 48.06 5.28
C GLY A 1188 -22.40 47.50 6.31
N LYS A 1189 -22.67 47.64 7.61
CA LYS A 1189 -21.87 47.11 8.72
C LYS A 1189 -22.27 45.67 9.06
N TRP A 1190 -21.36 44.94 9.70
CA TRP A 1190 -21.60 43.59 10.22
C TRP A 1190 -21.73 43.59 11.74
N TYR A 1191 -22.67 42.80 12.22
CA TYR A 1191 -23.00 42.57 13.62
C TYR A 1191 -23.13 41.06 13.85
N TYR A 1192 -22.91 40.60 15.08
CA TYR A 1192 -23.16 39.20 15.45
C TYR A 1192 -24.23 39.11 16.53
N MET A 1193 -25.20 38.24 16.27
CA MET A 1193 -26.25 37.87 17.21
C MET A 1193 -25.95 36.44 17.70
N ASP A 1194 -25.99 36.18 19.00
CA ASP A 1194 -25.65 34.87 19.56
C ASP A 1194 -26.76 33.81 19.34
N ALA A 1195 -26.64 32.65 20.01
CA ALA A 1195 -27.65 31.59 19.95
C ALA A 1195 -28.97 31.95 20.66
N SER A 1196 -28.96 32.91 21.60
CA SER A 1196 -30.17 33.49 22.21
C SER A 1196 -30.77 34.63 21.37
N GLY A 1197 -30.02 35.16 20.40
CA GLY A 1197 -30.36 36.32 19.58
C GLY A 1197 -29.81 37.65 20.11
N ALA A 1198 -29.07 37.64 21.22
CA ALA A 1198 -28.47 38.82 21.83
C ALA A 1198 -27.27 39.31 21.01
N MET A 1199 -27.13 40.63 20.84
CA MET A 1199 -26.04 41.24 20.09
C MET A 1199 -24.73 41.18 20.89
N ALA A 1200 -23.70 40.54 20.33
CA ALA A 1200 -22.35 40.55 20.89
C ALA A 1200 -21.75 41.97 20.85
N SER A 1201 -21.01 42.37 21.90
CA SER A 1201 -20.38 43.71 21.96
C SER A 1201 -19.19 43.80 22.92
N ASN A 1202 -18.16 44.55 22.52
CA ASN A 1202 -16.84 44.61 23.19
C ASN A 1202 -16.18 43.23 23.38
N GLU A 1203 -16.28 42.34 22.38
CA GLU A 1203 -15.82 40.95 22.49
C GLU A 1203 -15.30 40.34 21.18
N TRP A 1204 -14.67 39.17 21.29
CA TRP A 1204 -14.15 38.39 20.17
C TRP A 1204 -15.12 37.29 19.72
N VAL A 1205 -15.84 37.53 18.63
CA VAL A 1205 -16.64 36.50 17.95
C VAL A 1205 -15.71 35.70 17.01
N GLY A 1206 -15.10 34.65 17.55
CA GLY A 1206 -14.13 33.83 16.84
C GLY A 1206 -12.86 34.61 16.51
N ARG A 1207 -12.67 35.00 15.25
CA ARG A 1207 -11.53 35.82 14.79
C ARG A 1207 -11.85 37.31 14.62
N TYR A 1208 -13.09 37.73 14.88
CA TYR A 1208 -13.58 39.08 14.60
C TYR A 1208 -13.90 39.82 15.91
N TRP A 1209 -13.40 41.04 16.06
CA TRP A 1209 -13.71 41.90 17.20
C TRP A 1209 -14.93 42.77 16.89
N VAL A 1210 -15.94 42.70 17.75
CA VAL A 1210 -17.10 43.60 17.73
C VAL A 1210 -16.95 44.68 18.80
N ASP A 1211 -17.13 45.94 18.42
CA ASP A 1211 -17.00 47.08 19.33
C ASP A 1211 -18.22 47.22 20.29
N GLY A 1212 -18.24 48.26 21.11
CA GLY A 1212 -19.34 48.54 22.04
C GLY A 1212 -20.67 48.94 21.38
N SER A 1213 -20.72 49.02 20.05
CA SER A 1213 -21.95 49.14 19.25
C SER A 1213 -22.29 47.83 18.51
N GLY A 1214 -21.58 46.73 18.79
CA GLY A 1214 -21.72 45.44 18.15
C GLY A 1214 -21.15 45.37 16.72
N VAL A 1215 -20.43 46.41 16.28
CA VAL A 1215 -19.92 46.50 14.91
C VAL A 1215 -18.58 45.79 14.81
N TRP A 1216 -18.45 44.88 13.84
CA TRP A 1216 -17.14 44.30 13.48
C TRP A 1216 -16.18 45.40 13.02
N THR A 1217 -15.08 45.59 13.75
CA THR A 1217 -14.09 46.65 13.52
C THR A 1217 -12.66 46.15 13.32
N ALA A 1218 -12.30 44.95 13.82
CA ALA A 1218 -10.98 44.37 13.65
C ALA A 1218 -11.02 42.84 13.47
N THR A 1219 -9.94 42.27 12.97
CA THR A 1219 -9.74 40.82 12.79
C THR A 1219 -8.38 40.44 13.37
N ARG A 1220 -8.28 39.26 13.97
CA ARG A 1220 -7.02 38.62 14.41
C ARG A 1220 -6.68 37.42 13.54
#